data_AF-A0A3T0E9G9-F1
#
_entry.id   AF-A0A3T0E9G9-F1
#
_cell.length_a   1.000
_cell.length_b   1.000
_cell.length_c   1.000
_cell.angle_alpha   90.00
_cell.angle_beta   90.00
_cell.angle_gamma   90.00
#
_symmetry.space_group_name_H-M   'P 1'
#
loop_
_entity.id
_entity.type
_entity.pdbx_description
1 polymer ?
#
loop_
_entity_poly.entity_id
_entity_poly.type
_entity_poly.pdbx_seq_one_letter_code
_entity_poly.pdbx_strand_id
1 'polypeptide(L)'
;MPADDNSAAKSAKTAQPVTPAVLKDPAEGQVPAPRTAASISVAPAKAANGGGWIAFAGAACAALWLGGAGAYLYGYVIDDFAALSPAQLAGIAIFAGAPALLFLLSGLLGRTVARASAQVRSVENAVARLSTPADTLQGEVRQMADAVSLQVGRINTAMDSALARLAAMEEVITHHADSLEDTSKAARERVESLMRSLKGEREKLAEIADSLDDKASLIAAAIQEQGEMVAAAAELAKEKANEGALTLRAGAERLSGAGDETIKSAEKASEILAQRAGSMRELAETLKSRGDGLDAAYLKHRERLAEASEALRKEQEKIAAALDFHKAELATLSKTAGSGAETLRKSAEESGAVFTRAINDAITRASALSKTIESETRLAAESNEAILKRLTETAREAREAATESAERFSGQASAAEAALERVSEAGFEAARRSDEAFQARLREAELLVDKAAKASEEAGETVRKQLADTLEAARKQADHVELMLRDMRSRFDDAPAAARRATLELERALSEGLSKLNQTAEDASESAREIDAMFQARVRHNYELLSDFMLRMGSVAGGRKPIDIAPDEVPDPLNVRRRSSRPSPAPAEDEVQLEARDRVIDDADEDGTSRERPRDERLATQARPEGGWRWKDLLANMDPDEDDEPPAGSPAKRGKRRD
;
A
#
# COMPACT_ATOMS: atom_id res chain seq x y z
N MET A 1 -3.37 9.92 -12.09
CA MET A 1 -2.24 10.42 -11.25
C MET A 1 -2.82 11.21 -10.09
N PRO A 2 -2.20 11.24 -8.91
CA PRO A 2 -1.01 10.50 -8.42
C PRO A 2 -1.35 9.75 -7.10
N ALA A 3 -0.47 9.11 -6.32
CA ALA A 3 0.75 8.32 -6.48
C ALA A 3 1.13 7.82 -5.07
N ASP A 4 2.09 6.89 -5.00
CA ASP A 4 2.91 6.46 -3.84
C ASP A 4 2.26 5.40 -2.91
N ASP A 5 2.68 4.14 -2.91
CA ASP A 5 4.02 3.57 -2.67
C ASP A 5 4.52 3.81 -1.24
N ASN A 6 4.20 2.90 -0.30
CA ASN A 6 5.19 2.40 0.66
C ASN A 6 4.67 1.26 1.58
N SER A 7 5.45 0.17 1.59
CA SER A 7 5.88 -0.59 2.77
C SER A 7 4.85 -1.21 3.73
N ALA A 8 4.68 -2.54 3.62
CA ALA A 8 4.37 -3.41 4.75
C ALA A 8 5.48 -4.47 4.91
N ALA A 9 6.39 -4.15 5.83
CA ALA A 9 7.41 -5.04 6.38
C ALA A 9 7.02 -5.45 7.81
N LYS A 10 6.98 -6.77 8.09
CA LYS A 10 7.21 -7.47 9.38
C LYS A 10 6.85 -8.95 9.15
N SER A 11 7.62 -9.98 9.48
CA SER A 11 8.86 -10.10 10.24
C SER A 11 9.61 -11.36 9.78
N ALA A 12 10.75 -11.17 9.13
CA ALA A 12 11.74 -12.23 8.90
C ALA A 12 12.71 -12.26 10.09
N LYS A 13 12.79 -13.41 10.74
CA LYS A 13 13.74 -13.72 11.82
C LYS A 13 15.12 -13.94 11.21
N THR A 14 16.09 -13.16 11.66
CA THR A 14 17.48 -13.10 11.19
C THR A 14 18.24 -14.40 11.49
N ALA A 15 18.68 -15.08 10.43
CA ALA A 15 19.76 -16.06 10.45
C ALA A 15 21.04 -15.40 9.90
N GLN A 16 22.19 -15.73 10.50
CA GLN A 16 23.51 -15.17 10.21
C GLN A 16 24.04 -15.54 8.79
N PRO A 17 24.98 -14.74 8.24
CA PRO A 17 25.53 -14.94 6.90
C PRO A 17 26.51 -16.13 6.82
N VAL A 18 26.26 -17.01 5.86
CA VAL A 18 27.18 -18.06 5.41
C VAL A 18 28.14 -17.49 4.37
N THR A 19 29.42 -17.43 4.72
CA THR A 19 30.54 -17.19 3.80
C THR A 19 30.78 -18.46 2.97
N PRO A 20 31.06 -18.38 1.65
CA PRO A 20 31.25 -19.56 0.81
C PRO A 20 32.59 -20.23 1.10
N ALA A 21 32.56 -21.46 1.62
CA ALA A 21 33.72 -22.31 1.71
C ALA A 21 34.11 -22.81 0.31
N VAL A 22 35.30 -22.40 -0.12
CA VAL A 22 35.99 -22.82 -1.34
C VAL A 22 36.15 -24.35 -1.35
N LEU A 23 35.71 -24.96 -2.45
CA LEU A 23 35.97 -26.36 -2.80
C LEU A 23 37.48 -26.60 -2.90
N LYS A 24 38.00 -27.60 -2.20
CA LYS A 24 39.26 -28.25 -2.55
C LYS A 24 39.06 -29.76 -2.52
N ASP A 25 39.48 -30.40 -3.59
CA ASP A 25 39.29 -31.82 -3.94
C ASP A 25 39.56 -32.82 -2.81
N PRO A 26 38.78 -33.92 -2.73
CA PRO A 26 39.13 -35.10 -1.94
C PRO A 26 40.13 -35.96 -2.72
N ALA A 27 41.41 -35.71 -2.52
CA ALA A 27 42.47 -36.64 -2.94
C ALA A 27 42.80 -37.62 -1.79
N GLU A 28 42.80 -38.90 -2.15
CA GLU A 28 43.50 -40.01 -1.50
C GLU A 28 42.97 -40.53 -0.15
N GLY A 29 42.26 -41.67 -0.24
CA GLY A 29 42.12 -42.59 0.88
C GLY A 29 43.48 -43.15 1.27
N GLN A 30 43.96 -42.78 2.46
CA GLN A 30 45.06 -43.46 3.13
C GLN A 30 44.49 -44.42 4.18
N VAL A 31 44.73 -45.70 3.95
CA VAL A 31 44.54 -46.81 4.89
C VAL A 31 45.38 -46.54 6.15
N PRO A 32 44.84 -46.67 7.37
CA PRO A 32 45.66 -46.53 8.58
C PRO A 32 46.72 -47.64 8.64
N ALA A 33 47.98 -47.25 8.81
CA ALA A 33 49.14 -48.12 8.89
C ALA A 33 49.05 -49.14 10.05
N PRO A 34 49.54 -50.38 9.88
CA PRO A 34 49.62 -51.35 10.95
C PRO A 34 50.62 -50.89 12.02
N ARG A 35 50.18 -50.87 13.29
CA ARG A 35 51.05 -50.68 14.44
C ARG A 35 52.10 -51.78 14.47
N THR A 36 53.36 -51.39 14.35
CA THR A 36 54.54 -52.26 14.38
C THR A 36 54.64 -52.91 15.76
N ALA A 37 54.80 -54.24 15.77
CA ALA A 37 55.09 -54.99 16.99
C ALA A 37 56.40 -54.50 17.61
N ALA A 38 56.40 -54.28 18.93
CA ALA A 38 57.60 -53.96 19.69
C ALA A 38 58.64 -55.08 19.51
N SER A 39 59.83 -54.71 19.04
CA SER A 39 60.99 -55.59 18.99
C SER A 39 61.45 -55.91 20.41
N ILE A 40 61.57 -57.20 20.72
CA ILE A 40 62.20 -57.67 21.95
C ILE A 40 63.69 -57.32 21.87
N SER A 41 64.12 -56.36 22.68
CA SER A 41 65.53 -56.05 22.89
C SER A 41 66.17 -57.20 23.68
N VAL A 42 67.05 -57.97 23.04
CA VAL A 42 67.96 -58.89 23.74
C VAL A 42 69.24 -58.12 24.03
N ALA A 43 69.54 -57.91 25.31
CA ALA A 43 70.77 -57.27 25.74
C ALA A 43 72.01 -58.11 25.32
N PRO A 44 73.12 -57.49 24.88
CA PRO A 44 74.33 -58.23 24.51
C PRO A 44 75.03 -58.78 25.76
N ALA A 45 75.35 -60.07 25.74
CA ALA A 45 76.14 -60.72 26.79
C ALA A 45 77.58 -60.14 26.83
N LYS A 46 78.00 -59.71 28.01
CA LYS A 46 79.32 -59.13 28.31
C LYS A 46 80.43 -60.18 28.06
N ALA A 47 81.40 -59.87 27.20
CA ALA A 47 82.55 -60.75 26.93
C ALA A 47 83.39 -60.96 28.20
N ALA A 48 83.52 -62.22 28.66
CA ALA A 48 84.30 -62.58 29.83
C ALA A 48 85.80 -62.60 29.51
N ASN A 49 86.53 -61.57 29.92
CA ASN A 49 88.00 -61.51 29.85
C ASN A 49 88.64 -62.35 30.98
N GLY A 50 88.72 -63.67 30.81
CA GLY A 50 89.34 -64.58 31.77
C GLY A 50 90.61 -65.24 31.22
N GLY A 51 91.77 -65.06 31.87
CA GLY A 51 92.97 -65.90 31.66
C GLY A 51 94.29 -65.18 31.35
N GLY A 52 94.32 -63.84 31.25
CA GLY A 52 95.57 -63.10 30.94
C GLY A 52 96.66 -63.23 32.01
N TRP A 53 96.28 -63.26 33.29
CA TRP A 53 97.24 -63.28 34.41
C TRP A 53 98.05 -64.59 34.50
N ILE A 54 97.50 -65.71 34.04
CA ILE A 54 98.16 -67.03 34.07
C ILE A 54 99.30 -67.09 33.07
N ALA A 55 99.11 -66.51 31.87
CA ALA A 55 100.17 -66.40 30.89
C ALA A 55 101.30 -65.48 31.37
N PHE A 56 100.95 -64.40 32.08
CA PHE A 56 101.93 -63.51 32.71
C PHE A 56 102.76 -64.23 33.79
N ALA A 57 102.11 -65.01 34.67
CA ALA A 57 102.80 -65.79 35.69
C ALA A 57 103.80 -66.81 35.11
N GLY A 58 103.40 -67.53 34.06
CA GLY A 58 104.30 -68.47 33.36
C GLY A 58 105.51 -67.78 32.73
N ALA A 59 105.30 -66.60 32.12
CA ALA A 59 106.40 -65.81 31.56
C ALA A 59 107.34 -65.25 32.65
N ALA A 60 106.81 -64.80 33.78
CA ALA A 60 107.60 -64.32 34.91
C ALA A 60 108.48 -65.43 35.51
N CYS A 61 107.94 -66.64 35.70
CA CYS A 61 108.71 -67.80 36.16
C CYS A 61 109.80 -68.21 35.17
N ALA A 62 109.51 -68.17 33.86
CA ALA A 62 110.51 -68.45 32.82
C ALA A 62 111.67 -67.44 32.84
N ALA A 63 111.36 -66.15 32.99
CA ALA A 63 112.36 -65.09 33.07
C ALA A 63 113.21 -65.21 34.35
N LEU A 64 112.58 -65.52 35.49
CA LEU A 64 113.28 -65.72 36.75
C LEU A 64 114.21 -66.94 36.69
N TRP A 65 113.78 -68.03 36.04
CA TRP A 65 114.62 -69.21 35.82
C TRP A 65 115.81 -68.92 34.90
N LEU A 66 115.58 -68.27 33.75
CA LEU A 66 116.67 -67.89 32.83
C LEU A 66 117.66 -66.93 33.49
N GLY A 67 117.16 -65.97 34.28
CA GLY A 67 118.00 -65.07 35.07
C GLY A 67 118.84 -65.82 36.11
N GLY A 68 118.22 -66.74 36.86
CA GLY A 68 118.93 -67.58 37.85
C GLY A 68 119.95 -68.53 37.22
N ALA A 69 119.58 -69.22 36.14
CA ALA A 69 120.48 -70.10 35.40
C ALA A 69 121.65 -69.32 34.79
N GLY A 70 121.39 -68.14 34.22
CA GLY A 70 122.44 -67.24 33.72
C GLY A 70 123.40 -66.79 34.81
N ALA A 71 122.87 -66.36 35.97
CA ALA A 71 123.69 -65.96 37.12
C ALA A 71 124.54 -67.13 37.66
N TYR A 72 123.99 -68.35 37.74
CA TYR A 72 124.72 -69.54 38.16
C TYR A 72 125.84 -69.92 37.17
N LEU A 73 125.55 -69.88 35.86
CA LEU A 73 126.54 -70.19 34.82
C LEU A 73 127.68 -69.17 34.81
N TYR A 74 127.36 -67.88 34.98
CA TYR A 74 128.35 -66.81 35.07
C TYR A 74 129.20 -66.89 36.33
N GLY A 75 128.62 -67.30 37.47
CA GLY A 75 129.28 -67.25 38.76
C GLY A 75 130.05 -68.50 39.18
N TYR A 76 129.74 -69.68 38.63
CA TYR A 76 130.24 -70.94 39.20
C TYR A 76 130.77 -71.97 38.21
N VAL A 77 130.41 -71.90 36.91
CA VAL A 77 130.62 -73.03 35.98
C VAL A 77 131.56 -72.70 34.81
N ILE A 78 131.70 -71.44 34.41
CA ILE A 78 132.41 -71.10 33.16
C ILE A 78 133.24 -69.82 33.33
N ASP A 79 134.56 -69.98 33.49
CA ASP A 79 135.51 -68.87 33.47
C ASP A 79 135.84 -68.40 32.03
N ASP A 80 135.69 -69.28 31.02
CA ASP A 80 135.85 -68.93 29.60
C ASP A 80 134.84 -69.67 28.70
N PHE A 81 133.89 -68.93 28.12
CA PHE A 81 132.83 -69.47 27.25
C PHE A 81 133.36 -69.98 25.91
N ALA A 82 134.52 -69.51 25.45
CA ALA A 82 135.05 -69.84 24.12
C ALA A 82 135.76 -71.21 24.06
N ALA A 83 136.12 -71.78 25.21
CA ALA A 83 136.82 -73.07 25.30
C ALA A 83 135.88 -74.29 25.35
N LEU A 84 134.56 -74.09 25.47
CA LEU A 84 133.60 -75.19 25.57
C LEU A 84 133.37 -75.89 24.23
N SER A 85 133.29 -77.22 24.27
CA SER A 85 132.88 -78.01 23.12
C SER A 85 131.44 -77.69 22.70
N PRO A 86 131.09 -77.78 21.40
CA PRO A 86 129.72 -77.55 20.93
C PRO A 86 128.68 -78.43 21.64
N ALA A 87 129.04 -79.65 22.04
CA ALA A 87 128.16 -80.55 22.79
C ALA A 87 127.88 -80.05 24.22
N GLN A 88 128.87 -79.45 24.90
CA GLN A 88 128.68 -78.85 26.22
C GLN A 88 127.84 -77.57 26.14
N LEU A 89 128.06 -76.72 25.13
CA LEU A 89 127.22 -75.56 24.88
C LEU A 89 125.76 -75.96 24.62
N ALA A 90 125.53 -77.03 23.85
CA ALA A 90 124.19 -77.58 23.64
C ALA A 90 123.57 -78.09 24.95
N GLY A 91 124.35 -78.79 25.78
CA GLY A 91 123.91 -79.26 27.10
C GLY A 91 123.49 -78.11 28.03
N ILE A 92 124.29 -77.04 28.08
CA ILE A 92 123.99 -75.84 28.87
C ILE A 92 122.77 -75.10 28.32
N ALA A 93 122.65 -74.96 27.00
CA ALA A 93 121.51 -74.34 26.35
C ALA A 93 120.21 -75.10 26.65
N ILE A 94 120.24 -76.44 26.65
CA ILE A 94 119.09 -77.26 27.04
C ILE A 94 118.79 -77.10 28.53
N PHE A 95 119.80 -77.13 29.39
CA PHE A 95 119.61 -76.97 30.85
C PHE A 95 118.97 -75.62 31.21
N ALA A 96 119.43 -74.53 30.61
CA ALA A 96 118.88 -73.19 30.86
C ALA A 96 117.54 -73.00 30.14
N GLY A 97 117.42 -73.47 28.90
CA GLY A 97 116.29 -73.20 28.02
C GLY A 97 115.08 -74.10 28.23
N ALA A 98 115.28 -75.40 28.48
CA ALA A 98 114.17 -76.36 28.53
C ALA A 98 113.16 -76.07 29.67
N PRO A 99 113.58 -75.76 30.91
CA PRO A 99 112.63 -75.43 31.97
C PRO A 99 111.91 -74.11 31.72
N ALA A 100 112.60 -73.12 31.15
CA ALA A 100 112.00 -71.82 30.79
C ALA A 100 110.93 -71.98 29.70
N LEU A 101 111.20 -72.82 28.70
CA LEU A 101 110.23 -73.19 27.68
C LEU A 101 109.00 -73.86 28.30
N LEU A 102 109.19 -74.78 29.26
CA LEU A 102 108.10 -75.46 29.97
C LEU A 102 107.25 -74.47 30.78
N PHE A 103 107.84 -73.49 31.46
CA PHE A 103 107.08 -72.45 32.16
C PHE A 103 106.25 -71.58 31.22
N LEU A 104 106.80 -71.19 30.06
CA LEU A 104 106.07 -70.45 29.03
C LEU A 104 104.91 -71.28 28.46
N LEU A 105 105.16 -72.55 28.12
CA LEU A 105 104.15 -73.48 27.63
C LEU A 105 103.04 -73.70 28.66
N SER A 106 103.40 -73.86 29.95
CA SER A 106 102.45 -74.01 31.04
C SER A 106 101.57 -72.76 31.23
N GLY A 107 102.14 -71.56 31.13
CA GLY A 107 101.36 -70.31 31.18
C GLY A 107 100.42 -70.13 29.99
N LEU A 108 100.88 -70.48 28.78
CA LEU A 108 100.08 -70.43 27.55
C LEU A 108 98.95 -71.47 27.56
N LEU A 109 99.22 -72.70 27.97
CA LEU A 109 98.20 -73.75 28.13
C LEU A 109 97.26 -73.44 29.30
N GLY A 110 97.76 -72.89 30.41
CA GLY A 110 96.93 -72.45 31.53
C GLY A 110 95.94 -71.36 31.10
N ARG A 111 96.36 -70.46 30.19
CA ARG A 111 95.46 -69.48 29.58
C ARG A 111 94.41 -70.11 28.67
N THR A 112 94.78 -71.10 27.85
CA THR A 112 93.80 -71.75 26.96
C THR A 112 92.81 -72.60 27.74
N VAL A 113 93.26 -73.30 28.79
CA VAL A 113 92.39 -74.06 29.70
C VAL A 113 91.48 -73.15 30.52
N ALA A 114 91.97 -72.01 31.01
CA ALA A 114 91.14 -71.05 31.73
C ALA A 114 90.02 -70.48 30.83
N ARG A 115 90.32 -70.20 29.56
CA ARG A 115 89.32 -69.77 28.57
C ARG A 115 88.32 -70.87 28.21
N ALA A 116 88.80 -72.10 28.04
CA ALA A 116 87.92 -73.25 27.78
C ALA A 116 87.02 -73.57 29.00
N SER A 117 87.53 -73.41 30.22
CA SER A 117 86.78 -73.67 31.47
C SER A 117 85.64 -72.68 31.71
N ALA A 118 85.80 -71.42 31.26
CA ALA A 118 84.71 -70.45 31.29
C ALA A 118 83.55 -70.86 30.36
N GLN A 119 83.89 -71.53 29.25
CA GLN A 119 82.93 -72.04 28.26
C GLN A 119 82.28 -73.35 28.71
N VAL A 120 83.01 -74.22 29.41
CA VAL A 120 82.48 -75.44 30.04
C VAL A 120 81.54 -75.11 31.21
N ARG A 121 81.82 -74.08 32.02
CA ARG A 121 80.92 -73.64 33.11
C ARG A 121 79.59 -73.06 32.60
N SER A 122 79.60 -72.40 31.43
CA SER A 122 78.35 -71.96 30.79
C SER A 122 77.52 -73.13 30.24
N VAL A 123 78.19 -74.22 29.82
CA VAL A 123 77.52 -75.44 29.38
C VAL A 123 77.04 -76.26 30.57
N GLU A 124 77.79 -76.35 31.67
CA GLU A 124 77.33 -76.97 32.93
C GLU A 124 76.14 -76.21 33.53
N ASN A 125 76.10 -74.87 33.47
CA ASN A 125 74.93 -74.10 33.91
C ASN A 125 73.72 -74.23 32.96
N ALA A 126 73.94 -74.48 31.67
CA ALA A 126 72.87 -74.74 30.70
C ALA A 126 72.34 -76.19 30.80
N VAL A 127 73.21 -77.15 31.11
CA VAL A 127 72.87 -78.57 31.30
C VAL A 127 72.25 -78.80 32.70
N ALA A 128 72.70 -78.09 33.74
CA ALA A 128 72.06 -78.11 35.06
C ALA A 128 70.64 -77.52 35.04
N ARG A 129 70.33 -76.65 34.06
CA ARG A 129 68.97 -76.15 33.80
C ARG A 129 68.10 -77.13 33.01
N LEU A 130 68.70 -78.08 32.29
CA LEU A 130 68.00 -79.12 31.54
C LEU A 130 67.79 -80.41 32.36
N SER A 131 68.39 -80.53 33.55
CA SER A 131 68.31 -81.73 34.40
C SER A 131 67.65 -81.52 35.76
N THR A 132 66.86 -80.47 35.95
CA THR A 132 65.95 -80.32 37.11
C THR A 132 64.51 -80.69 36.72
N PRO A 133 63.73 -81.29 37.64
CA PRO A 133 62.69 -82.29 37.34
C PRO A 133 61.39 -81.69 36.80
N ALA A 134 60.56 -82.55 36.20
CA ALA A 134 59.26 -82.25 35.57
C ALA A 134 58.17 -81.63 36.48
N ASP A 135 58.49 -81.18 37.70
CA ASP A 135 57.57 -80.51 38.62
C ASP A 135 57.49 -78.98 38.41
N THR A 136 58.51 -78.34 37.82
CA THR A 136 58.48 -76.89 37.53
C THR A 136 57.58 -76.54 36.33
N LEU A 137 57.39 -77.48 35.41
CA LEU A 137 56.45 -77.34 34.28
C LEU A 137 54.99 -77.29 34.75
N GLN A 138 54.64 -77.95 35.85
CA GLN A 138 53.27 -77.93 36.36
C GLN A 138 52.91 -76.61 37.06
N GLY A 139 53.90 -75.97 37.71
CA GLY A 139 53.77 -74.65 38.31
C GLY A 139 53.72 -73.51 37.29
N GLU A 140 54.56 -73.56 36.26
CA GLU A 140 54.53 -72.59 35.14
C GLU A 140 53.26 -72.72 34.30
N VAL A 141 52.80 -73.95 34.00
CA VAL A 141 51.52 -74.17 33.30
C VAL A 141 50.33 -73.68 34.13
N ARG A 142 50.35 -73.85 35.47
CA ARG A 142 49.30 -73.29 36.35
C ARG A 142 49.34 -71.77 36.43
N GLN A 143 50.52 -71.14 36.55
CA GLN A 143 50.63 -69.68 36.53
C GLN A 143 50.24 -69.09 35.17
N MET A 144 50.57 -69.77 34.06
CA MET A 144 50.14 -69.35 32.73
C MET A 144 48.63 -69.55 32.56
N ALA A 145 48.06 -70.64 33.07
CA ALA A 145 46.61 -70.85 33.10
C ALA A 145 45.88 -69.81 33.96
N ASP A 146 46.42 -69.43 35.11
CA ASP A 146 45.85 -68.37 35.97
C ASP A 146 45.98 -66.98 35.33
N ALA A 147 47.13 -66.67 34.69
CA ALA A 147 47.32 -65.43 33.95
C ALA A 147 46.39 -65.34 32.73
N VAL A 148 46.20 -66.46 32.02
CA VAL A 148 45.22 -66.58 30.92
C VAL A 148 43.80 -66.45 31.47
N SER A 149 43.46 -67.07 32.60
CA SER A 149 42.15 -66.96 33.24
C SER A 149 41.84 -65.52 33.66
N LEU A 150 42.81 -64.83 34.27
CA LEU A 150 42.71 -63.42 34.63
C LEU A 150 42.57 -62.52 33.39
N GLN A 151 43.33 -62.81 32.34
CA GLN A 151 43.27 -62.07 31.08
C GLN A 151 41.94 -62.31 30.36
N VAL A 152 41.42 -63.54 30.37
CA VAL A 152 40.09 -63.89 29.86
C VAL A 152 39.01 -63.19 30.67
N GLY A 153 39.13 -63.12 32.00
CA GLY A 153 38.21 -62.36 32.86
C GLY A 153 38.22 -60.86 32.56
N ARG A 154 39.39 -60.26 32.32
CA ARG A 154 39.52 -58.86 31.89
C ARG A 154 38.93 -58.62 30.49
N ILE A 155 39.17 -59.54 29.55
CA ILE A 155 38.58 -59.48 28.22
C ILE A 155 37.07 -59.61 28.31
N ASN A 156 36.55 -60.54 29.11
CA ASN A 156 35.10 -60.72 29.30
C ASN A 156 34.47 -59.47 29.90
N THR A 157 35.09 -58.86 30.91
CA THR A 157 34.60 -57.60 31.51
C THR A 157 34.67 -56.43 30.52
N ALA A 158 35.74 -56.35 29.71
CA ALA A 158 35.85 -55.34 28.66
C ALA A 158 34.84 -55.55 27.53
N MET A 159 34.56 -56.81 27.18
CA MET A 159 33.51 -57.19 26.22
C MET A 159 32.12 -56.86 26.79
N ASP A 160 31.83 -57.17 28.05
CA ASP A 160 30.57 -56.82 28.70
C ASP A 160 30.38 -55.30 28.75
N SER A 161 31.44 -54.54 29.06
CA SER A 161 31.38 -53.07 28.99
C SER A 161 31.20 -52.56 27.55
N ALA A 162 31.80 -53.21 26.55
CA ALA A 162 31.63 -52.84 25.15
C ALA A 162 30.21 -53.17 24.67
N LEU A 163 29.66 -54.32 25.05
CA LEU A 163 28.27 -54.73 24.78
C LEU A 163 27.28 -53.77 25.45
N ALA A 164 27.52 -53.37 26.69
CA ALA A 164 26.69 -52.36 27.37
C ALA A 164 26.74 -51.00 26.65
N ARG A 165 27.90 -50.57 26.15
CA ARG A 165 28.03 -49.34 25.36
C ARG A 165 27.37 -49.46 23.99
N LEU A 166 27.43 -50.62 23.35
CA LEU A 166 26.74 -50.88 22.08
C LEU A 166 25.23 -50.88 22.28
N ALA A 167 24.71 -51.47 23.36
CA ALA A 167 23.30 -51.42 23.71
C ALA A 167 22.83 -49.97 23.98
N ALA A 168 23.62 -49.18 24.71
CA ALA A 168 23.32 -47.76 24.90
C ALA A 168 23.39 -46.95 23.59
N MET A 169 24.33 -47.28 22.69
CA MET A 169 24.39 -46.68 21.35
C MET A 169 23.19 -47.09 20.48
N GLU A 170 22.75 -48.34 20.56
CA GLU A 170 21.56 -48.83 19.86
C GLU A 170 20.31 -48.08 20.33
N GLU A 171 20.15 -47.87 21.64
CA GLU A 171 19.06 -47.08 22.23
C GLU A 171 19.11 -45.61 21.78
N VAL A 172 20.29 -44.99 21.77
CA VAL A 172 20.45 -43.62 21.28
C VAL A 172 20.15 -43.54 19.77
N ILE A 173 20.65 -44.48 18.96
CA ILE A 173 20.41 -44.49 17.51
C ILE A 173 18.93 -44.71 17.20
N THR A 174 18.26 -45.62 17.89
CA THR A 174 16.81 -45.83 17.73
C THR A 174 16.03 -44.59 18.13
N HIS A 175 16.36 -43.96 19.26
CA HIS A 175 15.72 -42.71 19.68
C HIS A 175 15.93 -41.57 18.66
N HIS A 176 17.14 -41.43 18.11
CA HIS A 176 17.43 -40.45 17.07
C HIS A 176 16.74 -40.77 15.75
N ALA A 177 16.59 -42.04 15.39
CA ALA A 177 15.87 -42.47 14.20
C ALA A 177 14.36 -42.17 14.33
N ASP A 178 13.76 -42.47 15.48
CA ASP A 178 12.35 -42.15 15.77
C ASP A 178 12.10 -40.63 15.74
N SER A 179 12.99 -39.85 16.39
CA SER A 179 12.89 -38.38 16.37
C SER A 179 13.04 -37.81 14.95
N LEU A 180 13.93 -38.38 14.13
CA LEU A 180 14.08 -38.00 12.73
C LEU A 180 12.84 -38.35 11.90
N GLU A 181 12.23 -39.50 12.17
CA GLU A 181 11.00 -39.91 11.50
C GLU A 181 9.81 -39.01 11.87
N ASP A 182 9.65 -38.68 13.15
CA ASP A 182 8.60 -37.78 13.65
C ASP A 182 8.76 -36.36 13.08
N THR A 183 9.99 -35.84 13.08
CA THR A 183 10.27 -34.53 12.47
C THR A 183 10.04 -34.53 10.96
N SER A 184 10.36 -35.63 10.26
CA SER A 184 10.05 -35.81 8.85
C SER A 184 8.54 -35.87 8.60
N LYS A 185 7.76 -36.55 9.44
CA LYS A 185 6.29 -36.59 9.33
C LYS A 185 5.69 -35.20 9.54
N ALA A 186 6.08 -34.51 10.61
CA ALA A 186 5.64 -33.14 10.89
C ALA A 186 6.02 -32.15 9.77
N ALA A 187 7.19 -32.31 9.15
CA ALA A 187 7.59 -31.50 8.01
C ALA A 187 6.70 -31.75 6.79
N ARG A 188 6.39 -33.01 6.46
CA ARG A 188 5.48 -33.37 5.36
C ARG A 188 4.08 -32.81 5.59
N GLU A 189 3.53 -32.96 6.79
CA GLU A 189 2.20 -32.42 7.15
C GLU A 189 2.14 -30.89 7.01
N ARG A 190 3.19 -30.18 7.46
CA ARG A 190 3.28 -28.72 7.29
C ARG A 190 3.35 -28.33 5.81
N VAL A 191 4.14 -29.03 5.01
CA VAL A 191 4.26 -28.78 3.57
C VAL A 191 2.92 -29.03 2.86
N GLU A 192 2.20 -30.09 3.22
CA GLU A 192 0.87 -30.36 2.69
C GLU A 192 -0.15 -29.29 3.11
N SER A 193 -0.12 -28.84 4.37
CA SER A 193 -0.96 -27.74 4.85
C SER A 193 -0.68 -26.44 4.08
N LEU A 194 0.60 -26.11 3.86
CA LEU A 194 1.02 -24.98 3.03
C LEU A 194 0.53 -25.10 1.59
N MET A 195 0.63 -26.28 0.98
CA MET A 195 0.12 -26.53 -0.38
C MET A 195 -1.41 -26.37 -0.45
N ARG A 196 -2.15 -26.84 0.56
CA ARG A 196 -3.61 -26.64 0.65
C ARG A 196 -3.96 -25.15 0.80
N SER A 197 -3.24 -24.40 1.64
CA SER A 197 -3.45 -22.96 1.80
C SER A 197 -3.14 -22.21 0.51
N LEU A 198 -2.00 -22.48 -0.13
CA LEU A 198 -1.61 -21.87 -1.41
C LEU A 198 -2.61 -22.15 -2.53
N LYS A 199 -3.18 -23.36 -2.56
CA LYS A 199 -4.25 -23.70 -3.51
C LYS A 199 -5.51 -22.86 -3.25
N GLY A 200 -5.92 -22.71 -1.98
CA GLY A 200 -7.04 -21.86 -1.60
C GLY A 200 -6.80 -20.37 -1.89
N GLU A 201 -5.59 -19.87 -1.65
CA GLU A 201 -5.17 -18.51 -2.03
C GLU A 201 -5.27 -18.31 -3.54
N ARG A 202 -4.81 -19.30 -4.33
CA ARG A 202 -4.86 -19.25 -5.80
C ARG A 202 -6.28 -19.29 -6.34
N GLU A 203 -7.18 -20.06 -5.73
CA GLU A 203 -8.60 -20.10 -6.07
C GLU A 203 -9.28 -18.75 -5.78
N LYS A 204 -9.02 -18.15 -4.61
CA LYS A 204 -9.50 -16.80 -4.27
C LYS A 204 -8.97 -15.73 -5.22
N LEU A 205 -7.69 -15.79 -5.58
CA LEU A 205 -7.11 -14.87 -6.57
C LEU A 205 -7.74 -15.02 -7.95
N ALA A 206 -8.07 -16.25 -8.35
CA ALA A 206 -8.80 -16.49 -9.60
C ALA A 206 -10.21 -15.90 -9.54
N GLU A 207 -10.95 -16.07 -8.43
CA GLU A 207 -12.27 -15.47 -8.22
C GLU A 207 -12.21 -13.93 -8.23
N ILE A 208 -11.20 -13.34 -7.59
CA ILE A 208 -10.99 -11.88 -7.62
C ILE A 208 -10.70 -11.39 -9.04
N ALA A 209 -9.89 -12.12 -9.81
CA ALA A 209 -9.59 -11.77 -11.19
C ALA A 209 -10.84 -11.83 -12.08
N ASP A 210 -11.68 -12.85 -11.91
CA ASP A 210 -12.96 -13.01 -12.64
C ASP A 210 -13.93 -11.87 -12.27
N SER A 211 -14.06 -11.57 -10.97
CA SER A 211 -14.89 -10.45 -10.51
C SER A 211 -14.38 -9.09 -11.01
N LEU A 212 -13.06 -8.92 -11.15
CA LEU A 212 -12.47 -7.70 -11.69
C LEU A 212 -12.74 -7.57 -13.19
N ASP A 213 -12.69 -8.67 -13.94
CA ASP A 213 -13.00 -8.70 -15.37
C ASP A 213 -14.49 -8.38 -15.63
N ASP A 214 -15.39 -8.98 -14.86
CA ASP A 214 -16.83 -8.68 -14.90
C ASP A 214 -17.11 -7.19 -14.62
N LYS A 215 -16.47 -6.64 -13.59
CA LYS A 215 -16.60 -5.22 -13.24
C LYS A 215 -16.00 -4.32 -14.32
N ALA A 216 -14.87 -4.69 -14.90
CA ALA A 216 -14.25 -3.94 -15.99
C ALA A 216 -15.15 -3.94 -17.24
N SER A 217 -15.77 -5.07 -17.55
CA SER A 217 -16.75 -5.21 -18.64
C SER A 217 -17.99 -4.35 -18.42
N LEU A 218 -18.55 -4.36 -17.20
CA LEU A 218 -19.67 -3.50 -16.82
C LEU A 218 -19.33 -2.01 -16.92
N ILE A 219 -18.14 -1.61 -16.46
CA ILE A 219 -17.68 -0.23 -16.55
C ILE A 219 -17.47 0.17 -18.02
N ALA A 220 -16.88 -0.70 -18.84
CA ALA A 220 -16.69 -0.45 -20.27
C ALA A 220 -18.03 -0.25 -20.98
N ALA A 221 -19.01 -1.11 -20.70
CA ALA A 221 -20.37 -0.98 -21.23
C ALA A 221 -21.04 0.34 -20.80
N ALA A 222 -20.96 0.69 -19.51
CA ALA A 222 -21.54 1.93 -18.99
C ALA A 222 -20.89 3.19 -19.59
N ILE A 223 -19.56 3.18 -19.79
CA ILE A 223 -18.83 4.27 -20.44
C ILE A 223 -19.27 4.41 -21.90
N GLN A 224 -19.46 3.29 -22.60
CA GLN A 224 -19.90 3.32 -23.99
C GLN A 224 -21.32 3.85 -24.12
N GLU A 225 -22.24 3.42 -23.25
CA GLU A 225 -23.61 3.95 -23.17
C GLU A 225 -23.65 5.44 -22.83
N GLN A 226 -22.85 5.89 -21.85
CA GLN A 226 -22.69 7.31 -21.53
C GLN A 226 -22.11 8.09 -22.71
N GLY A 227 -21.15 7.52 -23.44
CA GLY A 227 -20.58 8.12 -24.64
C GLY A 227 -21.62 8.34 -25.74
N GLU A 228 -22.48 7.35 -25.98
CA GLU A 228 -23.60 7.47 -26.94
C GLU A 228 -24.64 8.49 -26.49
N MET A 229 -25.04 8.48 -25.21
CA MET A 229 -25.96 9.50 -24.67
C MET A 229 -25.39 10.92 -24.78
N VAL A 230 -24.09 11.11 -24.50
CA VAL A 230 -23.44 12.41 -24.62
C VAL A 230 -23.38 12.86 -26.08
N ALA A 231 -23.08 11.94 -27.01
CA ALA A 231 -23.10 12.25 -28.44
C ALA A 231 -24.51 12.64 -28.91
N ALA A 232 -25.54 11.92 -28.46
CA ALA A 232 -26.94 12.23 -28.77
C ALA A 232 -27.36 13.60 -28.17
N ALA A 233 -26.98 13.88 -26.92
CA ALA A 233 -27.24 15.17 -26.29
C ALA A 233 -26.50 16.32 -26.99
N ALA A 234 -25.28 16.10 -27.47
CA ALA A 234 -24.51 17.09 -28.21
C ALA A 234 -25.14 17.39 -29.58
N GLU A 235 -25.61 16.39 -30.31
CA GLU A 235 -26.34 16.63 -31.57
C GLU A 235 -27.69 17.32 -31.31
N LEU A 236 -28.43 16.92 -30.28
CA LEU A 236 -29.67 17.62 -29.89
C LEU A 236 -29.40 19.09 -29.53
N ALA A 237 -28.34 19.36 -28.77
CA ALA A 237 -27.93 20.72 -28.42
C ALA A 237 -27.54 21.54 -29.66
N LYS A 238 -26.82 20.93 -30.61
CA LYS A 238 -26.45 21.56 -31.88
C LYS A 238 -27.66 21.86 -32.77
N GLU A 239 -28.62 20.95 -32.83
CA GLU A 239 -29.89 21.17 -33.53
C GLU A 239 -30.67 22.33 -32.89
N LYS A 240 -30.82 22.32 -31.56
CA LYS A 240 -31.47 23.41 -30.83
C LYS A 240 -30.74 24.75 -30.96
N ALA A 241 -29.41 24.74 -30.99
CA ALA A 241 -28.62 25.94 -31.24
C ALA A 241 -28.84 26.50 -32.66
N ASN A 242 -28.92 25.63 -33.67
CA ASN A 242 -29.24 26.04 -35.04
C ASN A 242 -30.67 26.57 -35.16
N GLU A 243 -31.65 25.92 -34.53
CA GLU A 243 -33.04 26.39 -34.47
C GLU A 243 -33.13 27.77 -33.79
N GLY A 244 -32.42 27.94 -32.67
CA GLY A 244 -32.28 29.23 -31.99
C GLY A 244 -31.64 30.29 -32.87
N ALA A 245 -30.58 29.96 -33.60
CA ALA A 245 -29.91 30.87 -34.53
C ALA A 245 -30.83 31.31 -35.68
N LEU A 246 -31.63 30.40 -36.25
CA LEU A 246 -32.62 30.72 -37.27
C LEU A 246 -33.72 31.65 -36.73
N THR A 247 -34.21 31.36 -35.51
CA THR A 247 -35.23 32.18 -34.85
C THR A 247 -34.71 33.59 -34.54
N LEU A 248 -33.47 33.70 -34.06
CA LEU A 248 -32.80 34.98 -33.83
C LEU A 248 -32.61 35.77 -35.13
N ARG A 249 -32.23 35.10 -36.23
CA ARG A 249 -32.08 35.75 -37.54
C ARG A 249 -33.42 36.29 -38.05
N ALA A 250 -34.48 35.49 -37.96
CA ALA A 250 -35.83 35.93 -38.30
C ALA A 250 -36.30 37.08 -37.39
N GLY A 251 -35.99 37.04 -36.10
CA GLY A 251 -36.25 38.12 -35.16
C GLY A 251 -35.51 39.41 -35.53
N ALA A 252 -34.23 39.31 -35.89
CA ALA A 252 -33.42 40.45 -36.34
C ALA A 252 -33.95 41.05 -37.65
N GLU A 253 -34.38 40.24 -38.61
CA GLU A 253 -35.01 40.71 -39.85
C GLU A 253 -36.34 41.43 -39.59
N ARG A 254 -37.20 40.89 -38.72
CA ARG A 254 -38.44 41.57 -38.31
C ARG A 254 -38.16 42.89 -37.60
N LEU A 255 -37.16 42.92 -36.73
CA LEU A 255 -36.77 44.14 -36.03
C LEU A 255 -36.22 45.19 -37.00
N SER A 256 -35.40 44.77 -37.97
CA SER A 256 -34.90 45.64 -39.05
C SER A 256 -36.07 46.20 -39.88
N GLY A 257 -37.03 45.36 -40.26
CA GLY A 257 -38.22 45.80 -41.00
C GLY A 257 -39.09 46.77 -40.21
N ALA A 258 -39.28 46.53 -38.90
CA ALA A 258 -39.96 47.46 -38.00
C ALA A 258 -39.19 48.79 -37.85
N GLY A 259 -37.85 48.73 -37.81
CA GLY A 259 -36.98 49.90 -37.82
C GLY A 259 -37.14 50.75 -39.08
N ASP A 260 -37.11 50.12 -40.25
CA ASP A 260 -37.33 50.80 -41.54
C ASP A 260 -38.73 51.45 -41.62
N GLU A 261 -39.77 50.76 -41.15
CA GLU A 261 -41.13 51.31 -41.15
C GLU A 261 -41.27 52.49 -40.18
N THR A 262 -40.56 52.44 -39.05
CA THR A 262 -40.47 53.55 -38.09
C THR A 262 -39.75 54.74 -38.70
N ILE A 263 -38.65 54.52 -39.42
CA ILE A 263 -37.92 55.58 -40.14
C ILE A 263 -38.83 56.23 -41.19
N LYS A 264 -39.51 55.45 -42.04
CA LYS A 264 -40.45 55.98 -43.04
C LYS A 264 -41.59 56.76 -42.40
N SER A 265 -42.14 56.28 -41.29
CA SER A 265 -43.18 56.97 -40.54
C SER A 265 -42.67 58.30 -39.98
N ALA A 266 -41.44 58.33 -39.47
CA ALA A 266 -40.79 59.55 -38.98
C ALA A 266 -40.51 60.55 -40.13
N GLU A 267 -40.04 60.08 -41.28
CA GLU A 267 -39.84 60.91 -42.49
C GLU A 267 -41.17 61.53 -42.95
N LYS A 268 -42.22 60.72 -43.05
CA LYS A 268 -43.56 61.19 -43.43
C LYS A 268 -44.12 62.20 -42.42
N ALA A 269 -43.94 61.95 -41.12
CA ALA A 269 -44.31 62.90 -40.08
C ALA A 269 -43.52 64.22 -40.22
N SER A 270 -42.22 64.14 -40.52
CA SER A 270 -41.36 65.32 -40.73
C SER A 270 -41.80 66.15 -41.94
N GLU A 271 -42.22 65.49 -43.03
CA GLU A 271 -42.71 66.16 -44.23
C GLU A 271 -44.06 66.84 -43.99
N ILE A 272 -44.98 66.19 -43.26
CA ILE A 272 -46.24 66.78 -42.82
C ILE A 272 -45.98 68.01 -41.92
N LEU A 273 -45.03 67.89 -40.99
CA LEU A 273 -44.62 69.00 -40.12
C LEU A 273 -44.02 70.16 -40.93
N ALA A 274 -43.19 69.88 -41.93
CA ALA A 274 -42.61 70.88 -42.82
C ALA A 274 -43.68 71.60 -43.65
N GLN A 275 -44.62 70.85 -44.22
CA GLN A 275 -45.75 71.41 -44.98
C GLN A 275 -46.61 72.30 -44.08
N ARG A 276 -46.93 71.84 -42.86
CA ARG A 276 -47.72 72.61 -41.90
C ARG A 276 -47.01 73.88 -41.42
N ALA A 277 -45.69 73.82 -41.23
CA ALA A 277 -44.87 75.00 -40.94
C ALA A 277 -44.85 75.99 -42.12
N GLY A 278 -44.88 75.49 -43.37
CA GLY A 278 -45.05 76.29 -44.57
C GLY A 278 -46.40 77.01 -44.61
N SER A 279 -47.50 76.28 -44.48
CA SER A 279 -48.85 76.85 -44.42
C SER A 279 -49.01 77.85 -43.27
N MET A 280 -48.39 77.61 -42.12
CA MET A 280 -48.42 78.55 -41.00
C MET A 280 -47.68 79.86 -41.31
N ARG A 281 -46.57 79.83 -42.05
CA ARG A 281 -45.91 81.05 -42.55
C ARG A 281 -46.76 81.79 -43.57
N GLU A 282 -47.39 81.09 -44.50
CA GLU A 282 -48.28 81.70 -45.49
C GLU A 282 -49.50 82.34 -44.82
N LEU A 283 -50.06 81.67 -43.81
CA LEU A 283 -51.15 82.19 -43.00
C LEU A 283 -50.72 83.43 -42.21
N ALA A 284 -49.50 83.44 -41.66
CA ALA A 284 -48.93 84.61 -41.01
C ALA A 284 -48.73 85.79 -41.98
N GLU A 285 -48.24 85.54 -43.19
CA GLU A 285 -48.04 86.58 -44.22
C GLU A 285 -49.36 87.13 -44.73
N THR A 286 -50.37 86.28 -44.93
CA THR A 286 -51.73 86.74 -45.28
C THR A 286 -52.39 87.51 -44.13
N LEU A 287 -52.16 87.12 -42.88
CA LEU A 287 -52.63 87.89 -41.72
C LEU A 287 -51.97 89.27 -41.68
N LYS A 288 -50.66 89.34 -41.93
CA LYS A 288 -49.90 90.60 -42.02
C LYS A 288 -50.41 91.50 -43.14
N SER A 289 -50.58 90.96 -44.36
CA SER A 289 -51.11 91.71 -45.50
C SER A 289 -52.52 92.24 -45.24
N ARG A 290 -53.39 91.43 -44.60
CA ARG A 290 -54.71 91.89 -44.15
C ARG A 290 -54.62 92.97 -43.08
N GLY A 291 -53.67 92.86 -42.16
CA GLY A 291 -53.37 93.90 -41.16
C GLY A 291 -52.99 95.23 -41.81
N ASP A 292 -52.04 95.21 -42.74
CA ASP A 292 -51.60 96.39 -43.49
C ASP A 292 -52.76 96.99 -44.32
N GLY A 293 -53.57 96.14 -44.93
CA GLY A 293 -54.76 96.55 -45.68
C GLY A 293 -55.85 97.18 -44.79
N LEU A 294 -56.05 96.65 -43.57
CA LEU A 294 -56.93 97.21 -42.57
C LEU A 294 -56.44 98.56 -42.06
N ASP A 295 -55.14 98.70 -41.79
CA ASP A 295 -54.53 99.97 -41.40
C ASP A 295 -54.68 101.03 -42.49
N ALA A 296 -54.43 100.67 -43.75
CA ALA A 296 -54.66 101.56 -44.89
C ALA A 296 -56.14 101.96 -45.03
N ALA A 297 -57.07 101.02 -44.83
CA ALA A 297 -58.50 101.30 -44.83
C ALA A 297 -58.91 102.23 -43.67
N TYR A 298 -58.34 102.04 -42.48
CA TYR A 298 -58.55 102.89 -41.30
C TYR A 298 -58.06 104.31 -41.55
N LEU A 299 -56.86 104.48 -42.11
CA LEU A 299 -56.32 105.79 -42.46
C LEU A 299 -57.21 106.51 -43.48
N LYS A 300 -57.67 105.80 -44.52
CA LYS A 300 -58.59 106.34 -45.52
C LYS A 300 -59.97 106.68 -44.95
N HIS A 301 -60.47 105.88 -44.00
CA HIS A 301 -61.73 106.18 -43.33
C HIS A 301 -61.60 107.42 -42.44
N ARG A 302 -60.48 107.59 -41.73
CA ARG A 302 -60.18 108.80 -40.95
C ARG A 302 -60.11 110.05 -41.83
N GLU A 303 -59.47 109.95 -42.99
CA GLU A 303 -59.42 111.03 -43.98
C GLU A 303 -60.82 111.40 -44.50
N ARG A 304 -61.63 110.40 -44.90
CA ARG A 304 -63.02 110.63 -45.32
C ARG A 304 -63.90 111.22 -44.23
N LEU A 305 -63.70 110.83 -42.97
CA LEU A 305 -64.41 111.42 -41.84
C LEU A 305 -63.99 112.88 -41.62
N ALA A 306 -62.70 113.20 -41.78
CA ALA A 306 -62.22 114.57 -41.74
C ALA A 306 -62.81 115.40 -42.88
N GLU A 307 -62.81 114.90 -44.11
CA GLU A 307 -63.41 115.55 -45.28
C GLU A 307 -64.92 115.74 -45.12
N ALA A 308 -65.64 114.72 -44.64
CA ALA A 308 -67.07 114.80 -44.34
C ALA A 308 -67.35 115.84 -43.24
N SER A 309 -66.50 115.95 -42.22
CA SER A 309 -66.64 116.97 -41.17
C SER A 309 -66.41 118.38 -41.70
N GLU A 310 -65.46 118.57 -42.62
CA GLU A 310 -65.21 119.86 -43.28
C GLU A 310 -66.37 120.23 -44.23
N ALA A 311 -66.89 119.25 -44.98
CA ALA A 311 -68.07 119.43 -45.82
C ALA A 311 -69.30 119.79 -44.99
N LEU A 312 -69.53 119.12 -43.85
CA LEU A 312 -70.62 119.44 -42.93
C LEU A 312 -70.47 120.86 -42.38
N ARG A 313 -69.25 121.28 -42.04
CA ARG A 313 -68.97 122.63 -41.55
C ARG A 313 -69.22 123.69 -42.62
N LYS A 314 -68.79 123.47 -43.87
CA LYS A 314 -69.10 124.34 -45.02
C LYS A 314 -70.60 124.42 -45.29
N GLU A 315 -71.30 123.30 -45.16
CA GLU A 315 -72.76 123.29 -45.36
C GLU A 315 -73.49 124.02 -44.22
N GLN A 316 -73.01 123.94 -42.98
CA GLN A 316 -73.53 124.76 -41.89
C GLN A 316 -73.28 126.26 -42.10
N GLU A 317 -72.11 126.66 -42.61
CA GLU A 317 -71.84 128.06 -43.00
C GLU A 317 -72.77 128.52 -44.13
N LYS A 318 -73.05 127.67 -45.13
CA LYS A 318 -74.01 127.98 -46.21
C LYS A 318 -75.45 128.06 -45.71
N ILE A 319 -75.87 127.17 -44.80
CA ILE A 319 -77.21 127.21 -44.21
C ILE A 319 -77.39 128.49 -43.37
N ALA A 320 -76.37 128.91 -42.62
CA ALA A 320 -76.39 130.18 -41.92
C ALA A 320 -76.52 131.38 -42.88
N ALA A 321 -75.74 131.39 -43.98
CA ALA A 321 -75.83 132.42 -45.01
C ALA A 321 -77.20 132.42 -45.73
N ALA A 322 -77.76 131.23 -46.02
CA ALA A 322 -79.07 131.08 -46.64
C ALA A 322 -80.20 131.52 -45.68
N LEU A 323 -80.08 131.27 -44.38
CA LEU A 323 -81.03 131.76 -43.37
C LEU A 323 -81.00 133.28 -43.25
N ASP A 324 -79.83 133.92 -43.31
CA ASP A 324 -79.71 135.38 -43.35
C ASP A 324 -80.29 135.97 -44.64
N PHE A 325 -80.07 135.31 -45.79
CA PHE A 325 -80.68 135.69 -47.06
C PHE A 325 -82.22 135.55 -47.02
N HIS A 326 -82.74 134.42 -46.53
CA HIS A 326 -84.19 134.20 -46.38
C HIS A 326 -84.83 135.17 -45.38
N LYS A 327 -84.12 135.60 -44.34
CA LYS A 327 -84.59 136.63 -43.40
C LYS A 327 -84.71 138.00 -44.09
N ALA A 328 -83.80 138.32 -45.00
CA ALA A 328 -83.88 139.52 -45.85
C ALA A 328 -84.97 139.37 -46.94
N GLU A 329 -85.13 138.18 -47.51
CA GLU A 329 -86.10 137.88 -48.58
C GLU A 329 -87.54 137.86 -48.06
N LEU A 330 -87.80 137.34 -46.85
CA LEU A 330 -89.11 137.39 -46.17
C LEU A 330 -89.54 138.83 -45.85
N ALA A 331 -88.60 139.73 -45.56
CA ALA A 331 -88.89 141.15 -45.40
C ALA A 331 -89.30 141.83 -46.72
N THR A 332 -88.83 141.32 -47.87
CA THR A 332 -89.20 141.81 -49.21
C THR A 332 -90.42 141.11 -49.83
N LEU A 333 -90.66 139.83 -49.51
CA LEU A 333 -91.83 139.05 -49.95
C LEU A 333 -93.13 139.55 -49.30
N SER A 334 -93.05 140.12 -48.09
CA SER A 334 -94.18 140.84 -47.47
C SER A 334 -94.60 142.09 -48.25
N LYS A 335 -93.78 142.61 -49.16
CA LYS A 335 -94.01 143.88 -49.90
C LYS A 335 -94.39 143.69 -51.37
N THR A 336 -94.22 142.49 -51.93
CA THR A 336 -94.31 142.26 -53.40
C THR A 336 -95.21 141.07 -53.79
N ALA A 337 -96.14 140.65 -52.91
CA ALA A 337 -97.16 139.64 -53.20
C ALA A 337 -98.34 140.17 -54.06
N GLY A 338 -98.09 141.15 -54.93
CA GLY A 338 -99.14 141.90 -55.64
C GLY A 338 -99.28 141.65 -57.13
N SER A 339 -98.26 141.18 -57.88
CA SER A 339 -98.37 141.18 -59.35
C SER A 339 -97.31 140.35 -60.10
N GLY A 340 -97.55 139.06 -60.36
CA GLY A 340 -96.58 138.27 -61.12
C GLY A 340 -97.06 136.95 -61.73
N ALA A 341 -98.36 136.74 -61.88
CA ALA A 341 -98.91 135.52 -62.46
C ALA A 341 -98.83 135.44 -64.01
N GLU A 342 -98.27 136.44 -64.69
CA GLU A 342 -98.28 136.51 -66.17
C GLU A 342 -96.97 136.04 -66.83
N THR A 343 -95.87 135.87 -66.09
CA THR A 343 -94.55 135.53 -66.66
C THR A 343 -94.20 134.04 -66.63
N LEU A 344 -94.89 133.20 -65.84
CA LEU A 344 -94.63 131.75 -65.76
C LEU A 344 -95.05 130.98 -67.02
N ARG A 345 -95.90 131.55 -67.88
CA ARG A 345 -96.37 130.87 -69.09
C ARG A 345 -95.31 130.79 -70.19
N LYS A 346 -94.32 131.68 -70.20
CA LYS A 346 -93.34 131.82 -71.29
C LYS A 346 -92.07 130.97 -71.11
N SER A 347 -91.79 130.49 -69.89
CA SER A 347 -90.56 129.70 -69.60
C SER A 347 -90.74 128.19 -69.78
N ALA A 348 -91.94 127.72 -70.14
CA ALA A 348 -92.27 126.30 -70.23
C ALA A 348 -91.92 125.64 -71.59
N GLU A 349 -91.55 126.41 -72.61
CA GLU A 349 -91.35 125.88 -73.98
C GLU A 349 -89.93 125.33 -74.28
N GLU A 350 -88.91 125.57 -73.43
CA GLU A 350 -87.51 125.26 -73.79
C GLU A 350 -86.88 124.03 -73.06
N SER A 351 -87.56 123.39 -72.11
CA SER A 351 -86.93 122.37 -71.21
C SER A 351 -87.21 120.88 -71.52
N GLY A 352 -87.96 120.53 -72.57
CA GLY A 352 -88.41 119.13 -72.80
C GLY A 352 -87.39 118.16 -73.41
N ALA A 353 -86.45 118.65 -74.23
CA ALA A 353 -85.62 117.77 -75.07
C ALA A 353 -84.38 117.18 -74.37
N VAL A 354 -83.84 117.87 -73.36
CA VAL A 354 -82.61 117.45 -72.65
C VAL A 354 -82.93 116.43 -71.54
N PHE A 355 -84.06 116.60 -70.84
CA PHE A 355 -84.48 115.70 -69.76
C PHE A 355 -84.83 114.29 -70.26
N THR A 356 -85.46 114.20 -71.44
CA THR A 356 -85.92 112.93 -72.02
C THR A 356 -84.76 112.01 -72.48
N ARG A 357 -83.61 112.56 -72.89
CA ARG A 357 -82.43 111.74 -73.25
C ARG A 357 -81.70 111.20 -72.03
N ALA A 358 -81.50 112.00 -71.00
CA ALA A 358 -80.78 111.59 -69.79
C ALA A 358 -81.50 110.45 -69.04
N ILE A 359 -82.83 110.48 -69.01
CA ILE A 359 -83.65 109.43 -68.39
C ILE A 359 -83.56 108.12 -69.16
N ASN A 360 -83.60 108.14 -70.50
CA ASN A 360 -83.52 106.91 -71.29
C ASN A 360 -82.14 106.23 -71.18
N ASP A 361 -81.05 107.00 -71.11
CA ASP A 361 -79.70 106.46 -70.91
C ASP A 361 -79.54 105.85 -69.51
N ALA A 362 -80.14 106.46 -68.48
CA ALA A 362 -80.16 105.94 -67.11
C ALA A 362 -80.97 104.64 -66.98
N ILE A 363 -82.14 104.56 -67.63
CA ILE A 363 -82.99 103.34 -67.63
C ILE A 363 -82.26 102.18 -68.32
N THR A 364 -81.56 102.44 -69.42
CA THR A 364 -80.83 101.40 -70.16
C THR A 364 -79.68 100.83 -69.32
N ARG A 365 -78.91 101.69 -68.65
CA ARG A 365 -77.80 101.27 -67.76
C ARG A 365 -78.29 100.53 -66.51
N ALA A 366 -79.38 101.00 -65.90
CA ALA A 366 -79.97 100.34 -64.74
C ALA A 366 -80.48 98.92 -65.09
N SER A 367 -81.08 98.74 -66.27
CA SER A 367 -81.55 97.42 -66.72
C SER A 367 -80.41 96.44 -67.06
N ALA A 368 -79.31 96.92 -67.63
CA ALA A 368 -78.12 96.11 -67.89
C ALA A 368 -77.45 95.66 -66.58
N LEU A 369 -77.29 96.57 -65.63
CA LEU A 369 -76.73 96.26 -64.31
C LEU A 369 -77.61 95.26 -63.54
N SER A 370 -78.94 95.42 -63.58
CA SER A 370 -79.87 94.49 -62.94
C SER A 370 -79.74 93.06 -63.49
N LYS A 371 -79.61 92.90 -64.82
CA LYS A 371 -79.44 91.57 -65.43
C LYS A 371 -78.09 90.94 -65.08
N THR A 372 -77.02 91.72 -65.01
CA THR A 372 -75.71 91.23 -64.59
C THR A 372 -75.75 90.78 -63.12
N ILE A 373 -76.29 91.60 -62.23
CA ILE A 373 -76.45 91.27 -60.81
C ILE A 373 -77.31 90.01 -60.63
N GLU A 374 -78.42 89.88 -61.36
CA GLU A 374 -79.29 88.69 -61.29
C GLU A 374 -78.57 87.40 -61.76
N SER A 375 -77.76 87.47 -62.83
CA SER A 375 -76.95 86.33 -63.29
C SER A 375 -75.81 85.96 -62.33
N GLU A 376 -75.15 86.95 -61.74
CA GLU A 376 -74.00 86.76 -60.85
C GLU A 376 -74.45 86.27 -59.47
N THR A 377 -75.57 86.78 -58.95
CA THR A 377 -76.18 86.29 -57.71
C THR A 377 -76.70 84.87 -57.84
N ARG A 378 -77.25 84.48 -59.01
CA ARG A 378 -77.69 83.10 -59.25
C ARG A 378 -76.52 82.11 -59.32
N LEU A 379 -75.44 82.45 -60.02
CA LEU A 379 -74.23 81.62 -60.08
C LEU A 379 -73.53 81.52 -58.70
N ALA A 380 -73.54 82.60 -57.92
CA ALA A 380 -73.04 82.60 -56.54
C ALA A 380 -73.92 81.72 -55.62
N ALA A 381 -75.24 81.74 -55.79
CA ALA A 381 -76.14 80.88 -55.02
C ALA A 381 -75.96 79.39 -55.35
N GLU A 382 -75.87 79.04 -56.64
CA GLU A 382 -75.67 77.66 -57.10
C GLU A 382 -74.30 77.11 -56.64
N SER A 383 -73.23 77.91 -56.69
CA SER A 383 -71.90 77.49 -56.22
C SER A 383 -71.82 77.35 -54.70
N ASN A 384 -72.43 78.28 -53.94
CA ASN A 384 -72.48 78.18 -52.48
C ASN A 384 -73.29 76.96 -52.01
N GLU A 385 -74.40 76.62 -52.67
CA GLU A 385 -75.19 75.42 -52.33
C GLU A 385 -74.40 74.12 -52.60
N ALA A 386 -73.66 74.05 -53.72
CA ALA A 386 -72.81 72.91 -54.03
C ALA A 386 -71.65 72.73 -53.03
N ILE A 387 -71.04 73.83 -52.58
CA ILE A 387 -69.98 73.82 -51.56
C ILE A 387 -70.55 73.36 -50.21
N LEU A 388 -71.70 73.90 -49.79
CA LEU A 388 -72.34 73.51 -48.54
C LEU A 388 -72.72 72.02 -48.54
N LYS A 389 -73.29 71.49 -49.62
CA LYS A 389 -73.60 70.05 -49.74
C LYS A 389 -72.36 69.16 -49.62
N ARG A 390 -71.26 69.53 -50.28
CA ARG A 390 -69.99 68.79 -50.16
C ARG A 390 -69.41 68.87 -48.75
N LEU A 391 -69.48 70.04 -48.12
CA LEU A 391 -68.98 70.24 -46.75
C LEU A 391 -69.80 69.42 -45.75
N THR A 392 -71.13 69.36 -45.91
CA THR A 392 -71.99 68.55 -45.03
C THR A 392 -71.77 67.06 -45.21
N GLU A 393 -71.56 66.57 -46.44
CA GLU A 393 -71.29 65.16 -46.68
C GLU A 393 -69.93 64.74 -46.10
N THR A 394 -68.88 65.52 -46.39
CA THR A 394 -67.54 65.25 -45.82
C THR A 394 -67.51 65.37 -44.30
N ALA A 395 -68.28 66.29 -43.70
CA ALA A 395 -68.42 66.36 -42.25
C ALA A 395 -69.16 65.14 -41.68
N ARG A 396 -70.14 64.58 -42.41
CA ARG A 396 -70.86 63.37 -42.00
C ARG A 396 -69.95 62.15 -42.05
N GLU A 397 -69.24 61.95 -43.16
CA GLU A 397 -68.26 60.88 -43.34
C GLU A 397 -67.14 60.94 -42.30
N ALA A 398 -66.60 62.14 -42.03
CA ALA A 398 -65.58 62.33 -41.01
C ALA A 398 -66.09 62.01 -39.60
N ARG A 399 -67.35 62.33 -39.30
CA ARG A 399 -67.97 62.03 -38.01
C ARG A 399 -68.22 60.54 -37.81
N GLU A 400 -68.68 59.86 -38.86
CA GLU A 400 -68.94 58.41 -38.87
C GLU A 400 -67.63 57.61 -38.72
N ALA A 401 -66.57 58.01 -39.44
CA ALA A 401 -65.23 57.45 -39.29
C ALA A 401 -64.62 57.70 -37.90
N ALA A 402 -64.87 58.87 -37.31
CA ALA A 402 -64.42 59.21 -35.96
C ALA A 402 -65.13 58.36 -34.89
N THR A 403 -66.45 58.12 -35.03
CA THR A 403 -67.20 57.25 -34.12
C THR A 403 -66.75 55.80 -34.22
N GLU A 404 -66.55 55.29 -35.43
CA GLU A 404 -66.06 53.92 -35.64
C GLU A 404 -64.65 53.73 -35.07
N SER A 405 -63.78 54.74 -35.21
CA SER A 405 -62.45 54.72 -34.61
C SER A 405 -62.52 54.73 -33.08
N ALA A 406 -63.40 55.54 -32.49
CA ALA A 406 -63.62 55.58 -31.03
C ALA A 406 -64.10 54.24 -30.46
N GLU A 407 -65.03 53.56 -31.14
CA GLU A 407 -65.50 52.23 -30.73
C GLU A 407 -64.39 51.18 -30.80
N ARG A 408 -63.58 51.20 -31.86
CA ARG A 408 -62.43 50.30 -32.00
C ARG A 408 -61.36 50.54 -30.93
N PHE A 409 -61.05 51.81 -30.62
CA PHE A 409 -60.10 52.14 -29.55
C PHE A 409 -60.62 51.74 -28.17
N SER A 410 -61.92 51.92 -27.90
CA SER A 410 -62.58 51.45 -26.67
C SER A 410 -62.47 49.93 -26.52
N GLY A 411 -62.76 49.17 -27.58
CA GLY A 411 -62.63 47.72 -27.59
C GLY A 411 -61.19 47.25 -27.39
N GLN A 412 -60.22 47.92 -28.01
CA GLN A 412 -58.80 47.63 -27.84
C GLN A 412 -58.29 47.95 -26.43
N ALA A 413 -58.72 49.07 -25.83
CA ALA A 413 -58.36 49.43 -24.46
C ALA A 413 -58.89 48.41 -23.45
N SER A 414 -60.16 48.00 -23.61
CA SER A 414 -60.79 46.98 -22.75
C SER A 414 -60.10 45.61 -22.88
N ALA A 415 -59.70 45.23 -24.09
CA ALA A 415 -58.95 44.00 -24.34
C ALA A 415 -57.52 44.05 -23.76
N ALA A 416 -56.88 45.23 -23.81
CA ALA A 416 -55.57 45.45 -23.23
C ALA A 416 -55.60 45.42 -21.70
N GLU A 417 -56.62 46.00 -21.06
CA GLU A 417 -56.83 45.89 -19.61
C GLU A 417 -57.02 44.44 -19.17
N ALA A 418 -57.90 43.69 -19.85
CA ALA A 418 -58.13 42.29 -19.54
C ALA A 418 -56.89 41.40 -19.77
N ALA A 419 -56.02 41.75 -20.73
CA ALA A 419 -54.75 41.07 -20.95
C ALA A 419 -53.73 41.43 -19.85
N LEU A 420 -53.68 42.68 -19.42
CA LEU A 420 -52.81 43.13 -18.34
C LEU A 420 -53.19 42.48 -17.00
N GLU A 421 -54.49 42.37 -16.70
CA GLU A 421 -55.01 41.67 -15.51
C GLU A 421 -54.51 40.21 -15.51
N ARG A 422 -54.72 39.47 -16.61
CA ARG A 422 -54.27 38.07 -16.75
C ARG A 422 -52.76 37.91 -16.64
N VAL A 423 -51.99 38.82 -17.22
CA VAL A 423 -50.52 38.81 -17.11
C VAL A 423 -50.09 39.13 -15.68
N SER A 424 -50.77 40.06 -15.00
CA SER A 424 -50.46 40.41 -13.62
C SER A 424 -50.78 39.26 -12.65
N GLU A 425 -51.89 38.55 -12.86
CA GLU A 425 -52.28 37.38 -12.06
C GLU A 425 -51.34 36.20 -12.29
N ALA A 426 -51.05 35.86 -13.55
CA ALA A 426 -50.08 34.83 -13.89
C ALA A 426 -48.66 35.16 -13.39
N GLY A 427 -48.27 36.43 -13.44
CA GLY A 427 -47.01 36.92 -12.89
C GLY A 427 -46.93 36.77 -11.37
N PHE A 428 -48.04 37.03 -10.66
CA PHE A 428 -48.12 36.89 -9.21
C PHE A 428 -48.10 35.41 -8.76
N GLU A 429 -48.82 34.54 -9.47
CA GLU A 429 -48.79 33.09 -9.22
C GLU A 429 -47.41 32.49 -9.52
N ALA A 430 -46.76 32.91 -10.61
CA ALA A 430 -45.40 32.49 -10.93
C ALA A 430 -44.39 32.96 -9.87
N ALA A 431 -44.50 34.20 -9.41
CA ALA A 431 -43.66 34.73 -8.33
C ALA A 431 -43.85 33.95 -7.02
N ARG A 432 -45.10 33.63 -6.65
CA ARG A 432 -45.41 32.86 -5.45
C ARG A 432 -44.89 31.43 -5.51
N ARG A 433 -45.10 30.71 -6.64
CA ARG A 433 -44.52 29.37 -6.85
C ARG A 433 -43.00 29.40 -6.78
N SER A 434 -42.38 30.43 -7.36
CA SER A 434 -40.92 30.56 -7.33
C SER A 434 -40.39 30.80 -5.92
N ASP A 435 -41.08 31.60 -5.11
CA ASP A 435 -40.70 31.84 -3.70
C ASP A 435 -40.86 30.58 -2.85
N GLU A 436 -41.97 29.84 -3.02
CA GLU A 436 -42.20 28.57 -2.32
C GLU A 436 -41.13 27.52 -2.69
N ALA A 437 -40.76 27.41 -3.97
CA ALA A 437 -39.69 26.53 -4.42
C ALA A 437 -38.31 26.96 -3.89
N PHE A 438 -38.05 28.27 -3.83
CA PHE A 438 -36.80 28.79 -3.26
C PHE A 438 -36.68 28.49 -1.77
N GLN A 439 -37.75 28.72 -0.99
CA GLN A 439 -37.77 28.39 0.44
C GLN A 439 -37.65 26.90 0.70
N ALA A 440 -38.24 26.04 -0.14
CA ALA A 440 -38.09 24.59 -0.04
C ALA A 440 -36.63 24.18 -0.25
N ARG A 441 -35.97 24.72 -1.28
CA ARG A 441 -34.54 24.48 -1.54
C ARG A 441 -33.64 25.03 -0.45
N LEU A 442 -33.96 26.17 0.15
CA LEU A 442 -33.18 26.75 1.25
C LEU A 442 -33.23 25.84 2.49
N ARG A 443 -34.41 25.31 2.83
CA ARG A 443 -34.57 24.32 3.91
C ARG A 443 -33.82 23.02 3.64
N GLU A 444 -33.83 22.55 2.40
CA GLU A 444 -33.06 21.37 2.00
C GLU A 444 -31.56 21.62 2.10
N ALA A 445 -31.09 22.78 1.67
CA ALA A 445 -29.70 23.20 1.81
C ALA A 445 -29.27 23.29 3.28
N GLU A 446 -30.10 23.86 4.17
CA GLU A 446 -29.84 23.90 5.62
C GLU A 446 -29.71 22.48 6.21
N LEU A 447 -30.59 21.55 5.83
CA LEU A 447 -30.51 20.16 6.28
C LEU A 447 -29.26 19.45 5.78
N LEU A 448 -28.83 19.71 4.54
CA LEU A 448 -27.59 19.15 3.99
C LEU A 448 -26.35 19.73 4.67
N VAL A 449 -26.36 21.03 5.01
CA VAL A 449 -25.27 21.68 5.76
C VAL A 449 -25.17 21.11 7.17
N ASP A 450 -26.29 20.91 7.87
CA ASP A 450 -26.28 20.30 9.21
C ASP A 450 -25.77 18.85 9.18
N LYS A 451 -26.17 18.06 8.16
CA LYS A 451 -25.63 16.71 7.95
C LYS A 451 -24.14 16.72 7.64
N ALA A 452 -23.67 17.64 6.80
CA ALA A 452 -22.25 17.78 6.48
C ALA A 452 -21.42 18.20 7.70
N ALA A 453 -21.95 19.10 8.53
CA ALA A 453 -21.31 19.51 9.79
C ALA A 453 -21.17 18.33 10.75
N LYS A 454 -22.24 17.55 10.96
CA LYS A 454 -22.22 16.35 11.81
C LYS A 454 -21.25 15.29 11.28
N ALA A 455 -21.26 15.02 9.98
CA ALA A 455 -20.33 14.07 9.36
C ALA A 455 -18.88 14.52 9.49
N SER A 456 -18.60 15.83 9.38
CA SER A 456 -17.27 16.39 9.59
C SER A 456 -16.81 16.26 11.04
N GLU A 457 -17.71 16.43 12.01
CA GLU A 457 -17.41 16.29 13.43
C GLU A 457 -17.13 14.83 13.81
N GLU A 458 -17.93 13.89 13.29
CA GLU A 458 -17.76 12.45 13.47
C GLU A 458 -16.46 11.94 12.81
N ALA A 459 -16.14 12.43 11.60
CA ALA A 459 -14.85 12.19 10.96
C ALA A 459 -13.68 12.76 11.81
N GLY A 460 -13.85 13.96 12.39
CA GLY A 460 -12.87 14.57 13.28
C GLY A 460 -12.65 13.77 14.57
N GLU A 461 -13.70 13.20 15.17
CA GLU A 461 -13.58 12.27 16.30
C GLU A 461 -12.88 10.96 15.92
N THR A 462 -13.21 10.41 14.76
CA THR A 462 -12.60 9.15 14.28
C THR A 462 -11.10 9.34 14.03
N VAL A 463 -10.72 10.44 13.36
CA VAL A 463 -9.31 10.80 13.15
C VAL A 463 -8.59 11.03 14.48
N ARG A 464 -9.23 11.71 15.44
CA ARG A 464 -8.65 11.90 16.79
C ARG A 464 -8.42 10.57 17.51
N LYS A 465 -9.38 9.64 17.46
CA LYS A 465 -9.23 8.28 18.03
C LYS A 465 -8.09 7.52 17.36
N GLN A 466 -8.05 7.51 16.03
CA GLN A 466 -7.01 6.79 15.30
C GLN A 466 -5.61 7.38 15.52
N LEU A 467 -5.49 8.71 15.65
CA LEU A 467 -4.23 9.36 16.05
C LEU A 467 -3.84 9.00 17.49
N ALA A 468 -4.80 8.91 18.42
CA ALA A 468 -4.53 8.47 19.79
C ALA A 468 -4.03 7.01 19.84
N ASP A 469 -4.70 6.10 19.13
CA ASP A 469 -4.34 4.68 19.07
C ASP A 469 -2.96 4.46 18.43
N THR A 470 -2.67 5.20 17.36
CA THR A 470 -1.36 5.14 16.69
C THR A 470 -0.24 5.72 17.55
N LEU A 471 -0.49 6.80 18.30
CA LEU A 471 0.46 7.34 19.28
C LEU A 471 0.70 6.36 20.44
N GLU A 472 -0.33 5.67 20.92
CA GLU A 472 -0.17 4.64 21.96
C GLU A 472 0.64 3.45 21.44
N ALA A 473 0.36 2.97 20.22
CA ALA A 473 1.12 1.90 19.59
C ALA A 473 2.59 2.29 19.38
N ALA A 474 2.85 3.53 18.94
CA ALA A 474 4.20 4.06 18.77
C ALA A 474 4.95 4.13 20.11
N ARG A 475 4.29 4.56 21.20
CA ARG A 475 4.87 4.55 22.55
C ARG A 475 5.22 3.14 23.02
N LYS A 476 4.31 2.16 22.88
CA LYS A 476 4.59 0.76 23.23
C LYS A 476 5.78 0.19 22.44
N GLN A 477 5.88 0.54 21.16
CA GLN A 477 7.00 0.11 20.33
C GLN A 477 8.32 0.76 20.77
N ALA A 478 8.30 2.03 21.19
CA ALA A 478 9.47 2.72 21.74
C ALA A 478 9.93 2.09 23.06
N ASP A 479 9.00 1.80 23.99
CA ASP A 479 9.29 1.12 25.26
C ASP A 479 9.90 -0.28 25.02
N HIS A 480 9.40 -1.00 24.00
CA HIS A 480 9.95 -2.30 23.62
C HIS A 480 11.39 -2.20 23.10
N VAL A 481 11.68 -1.18 22.28
CA VAL A 481 13.04 -0.91 21.79
C VAL A 481 13.97 -0.52 22.94
N GLU A 482 13.50 0.27 23.89
CA GLU A 482 14.27 0.63 25.09
C GLU A 482 14.60 -0.60 25.95
N LEU A 483 13.64 -1.51 26.14
CA LEU A 483 13.87 -2.80 26.82
C LEU A 483 14.91 -3.66 26.09
N MET A 484 14.83 -3.76 24.76
CA MET A 484 15.81 -4.50 23.96
C MET A 484 17.21 -3.89 24.07
N LEU A 485 17.33 -2.56 24.03
CA LEU A 485 18.60 -1.86 24.20
C LEU A 485 19.18 -2.07 25.61
N ARG A 486 18.33 -2.11 26.63
CA ARG A 486 18.74 -2.39 28.02
C ARG A 486 19.23 -3.83 28.20
N ASP A 487 18.54 -4.81 27.61
CA ASP A 487 18.99 -6.22 27.61
C ASP A 487 20.32 -6.38 26.86
N MET A 488 20.44 -5.74 25.68
CA MET A 488 21.69 -5.75 24.92
C MET A 488 22.83 -5.11 25.71
N ARG A 489 22.57 -4.00 26.39
CA ARG A 489 23.55 -3.34 27.27
C ARG A 489 23.98 -4.26 28.42
N SER A 490 23.03 -4.90 29.10
CA SER A 490 23.32 -5.85 30.19
C SER A 490 24.20 -7.00 29.70
N ARG A 491 23.88 -7.59 28.55
CA ARG A 491 24.68 -8.67 27.96
C ARG A 491 26.09 -8.22 27.57
N PHE A 492 26.26 -6.99 27.10
CA PHE A 492 27.58 -6.43 26.83
C PHE A 492 28.40 -6.20 28.10
N ASP A 493 27.76 -5.74 29.17
CA ASP A 493 28.43 -5.54 30.46
C ASP A 493 28.81 -6.90 31.11
N ASP A 494 28.01 -7.96 30.91
CA ASP A 494 28.25 -9.30 31.43
C ASP A 494 29.17 -10.19 30.56
N ALA A 495 29.36 -9.85 29.28
CA ALA A 495 30.21 -10.61 28.36
C ALA A 495 31.66 -10.86 28.86
N PRO A 496 32.39 -9.86 29.39
CA PRO A 496 33.74 -10.11 29.91
C PRO A 496 33.74 -11.00 31.16
N ALA A 497 32.69 -10.94 32.00
CA ALA A 497 32.55 -11.84 33.14
C ALA A 497 32.23 -13.27 32.69
N ALA A 498 31.37 -13.44 31.69
CA ALA A 498 31.06 -14.75 31.11
C ALA A 498 32.29 -15.38 30.43
N ALA A 499 33.09 -14.60 29.68
CA ALA A 499 34.34 -15.06 29.09
C ALA A 499 35.38 -15.47 30.16
N ARG A 500 35.44 -14.74 31.29
CA ARG A 500 36.28 -15.12 32.45
C ARG A 500 35.79 -16.40 33.12
N ARG A 501 34.48 -16.61 33.27
CA ARG A 501 33.95 -17.87 33.83
C ARG A 501 34.26 -19.06 32.94
N ALA A 502 34.06 -18.94 31.62
CA ALA A 502 34.38 -19.99 30.67
C ALA A 502 35.88 -20.35 30.65
N THR A 503 36.76 -19.35 30.75
CA THR A 503 38.22 -19.59 30.84
C THR A 503 38.62 -20.23 32.16
N LEU A 504 38.02 -19.82 33.28
CA LEU A 504 38.24 -20.46 34.59
C LEU A 504 37.70 -21.89 34.63
N GLU A 505 36.56 -22.19 34.01
CA GLU A 505 36.03 -23.54 33.88
C GLU A 505 36.93 -24.42 33.01
N LEU A 506 37.44 -23.88 31.90
CA LEU A 506 38.40 -24.58 31.05
C LEU A 506 39.71 -24.88 31.81
N GLU A 507 40.22 -23.91 32.56
CA GLU A 507 41.42 -24.07 33.39
C GLU A 507 41.20 -25.12 34.49
N ARG A 508 40.03 -25.08 35.14
CA ARG A 508 39.66 -26.05 36.18
C ARG A 508 39.54 -27.46 35.61
N ALA A 509 38.85 -27.63 34.48
CA ALA A 509 38.73 -28.92 33.79
C ALA A 509 40.08 -29.45 33.30
N LEU A 510 40.97 -28.57 32.83
CA LEU A 510 42.33 -28.92 32.44
C LEU A 510 43.19 -29.33 33.64
N SER A 511 43.09 -28.60 34.76
CA SER A 511 43.81 -28.92 35.99
C SER A 511 43.34 -30.24 36.61
N GLU A 512 42.04 -30.51 36.57
CA GLU A 512 41.45 -31.75 37.07
C GLU A 512 41.81 -32.92 36.16
N GLY A 513 41.80 -32.70 34.83
CA GLY A 513 42.27 -33.67 33.85
C GLY A 513 43.75 -34.01 34.04
N LEU A 514 44.61 -33.01 34.22
CA LEU A 514 46.05 -33.20 34.48
C LEU A 514 46.30 -33.86 35.83
N SER A 515 45.57 -33.48 36.88
CA SER A 515 45.67 -34.11 38.20
C SER A 515 45.25 -35.58 38.12
N LYS A 516 44.17 -35.90 37.42
CA LYS A 516 43.69 -37.27 37.25
C LYS A 516 44.65 -38.10 36.42
N LEU A 517 45.28 -37.50 35.40
CA LEU A 517 46.33 -38.13 34.61
C LEU A 517 47.59 -38.41 35.46
N ASN A 518 47.99 -37.45 36.30
CA ASN A 518 49.14 -37.61 37.17
C ASN A 518 48.88 -38.64 38.27
N GLN A 519 47.68 -38.64 38.85
CA GLN A 519 47.28 -39.63 39.86
C GLN A 519 47.21 -41.03 39.26
N THR A 520 46.67 -41.19 38.04
CA THR A 520 46.73 -42.49 37.35
C THR A 520 48.14 -42.91 36.98
N ALA A 521 49.06 -41.97 36.72
CA ALA A 521 50.48 -42.28 36.52
C ALA A 521 51.18 -42.70 37.82
N GLU A 522 50.87 -42.05 38.95
CA GLU A 522 51.37 -42.43 40.28
C GLU A 522 50.82 -43.79 40.71
N ASP A 523 49.50 -44.01 40.63
CA ASP A 523 48.86 -45.29 40.97
C ASP A 523 49.41 -46.43 40.11
N ALA A 524 49.69 -46.17 38.82
CA ALA A 524 50.33 -47.14 37.94
C ALA A 524 51.78 -47.43 38.34
N SER A 525 52.52 -46.42 38.82
CA SER A 525 53.90 -46.59 39.30
C SER A 525 53.96 -47.31 40.65
N GLU A 526 53.05 -46.99 41.57
CA GLU A 526 52.93 -47.63 42.87
C GLU A 526 52.48 -49.08 42.70
N SER A 527 51.48 -49.34 41.85
CA SER A 527 51.09 -50.70 41.47
C SER A 527 52.26 -51.47 40.86
N ALA A 528 53.10 -50.85 40.02
CA ALA A 528 54.29 -51.51 39.48
C ALA A 528 55.32 -51.86 40.57
N ARG A 529 55.51 -50.99 41.58
CA ARG A 529 56.40 -51.24 42.72
C ARG A 529 55.84 -52.30 43.67
N GLU A 530 54.53 -52.29 43.91
CA GLU A 530 53.86 -53.25 44.78
C GLU A 530 53.83 -54.64 44.13
N ILE A 531 53.65 -54.71 42.81
CA ILE A 531 53.81 -55.94 42.02
C ILE A 531 55.26 -56.46 42.11
N ASP A 532 56.28 -55.60 42.03
CA ASP A 532 57.69 -56.02 42.18
C ASP A 532 58.00 -56.50 43.60
N ALA A 533 57.49 -55.81 44.63
CA ALA A 533 57.63 -56.22 46.03
C ALA A 533 56.91 -57.55 46.30
N MET A 534 55.71 -57.75 45.75
CA MET A 534 54.97 -59.01 45.82
C MET A 534 55.68 -60.13 45.05
N PHE A 535 56.32 -59.82 43.92
CA PHE A 535 57.15 -60.78 43.19
C PHE A 535 58.36 -61.21 44.02
N GLN A 536 59.07 -60.26 44.63
CA GLN A 536 60.22 -60.56 45.50
C GLN A 536 59.83 -61.29 46.79
N ALA A 537 58.67 -60.97 47.39
CA ALA A 537 58.13 -61.67 48.56
C ALA A 537 57.70 -63.10 48.20
N ARG A 538 57.07 -63.27 47.04
CA ARG A 538 56.65 -64.59 46.54
C ARG A 538 57.85 -65.44 46.14
N VAL A 539 58.92 -64.85 45.60
CA VAL A 539 60.20 -65.55 45.36
C VAL A 539 60.79 -66.03 46.69
N ARG A 540 60.86 -65.18 47.72
CA ARG A 540 61.34 -65.60 49.06
C ARG A 540 60.49 -66.70 49.69
N HIS A 541 59.17 -66.54 49.69
CA HIS A 541 58.25 -67.53 50.25
C HIS A 541 58.29 -68.86 49.50
N ASN A 542 58.51 -68.84 48.18
CA ASN A 542 58.63 -70.04 47.38
C ASN A 542 59.97 -70.76 47.64
N TYR A 543 61.08 -70.04 47.86
CA TYR A 543 62.34 -70.65 48.32
C TYR A 543 62.24 -71.25 49.74
N GLU A 544 61.44 -70.65 50.63
CA GLU A 544 61.14 -71.22 51.95
C GLU A 544 60.26 -72.47 51.85
N LEU A 545 59.24 -72.46 51.01
CA LEU A 545 58.39 -73.63 50.75
C LEU A 545 59.15 -74.75 50.03
N LEU A 546 60.09 -74.45 49.14
CA LEU A 546 60.97 -75.45 48.51
C LEU A 546 61.93 -76.08 49.54
N SER A 547 62.40 -75.30 50.51
CA SER A 547 63.20 -75.78 51.65
C SER A 547 62.37 -76.68 52.57
N ASP A 548 61.13 -76.29 52.89
CA ASP A 548 60.23 -77.05 53.77
C ASP A 548 59.69 -78.32 53.08
N PHE A 549 59.52 -78.29 51.76
CA PHE A 549 59.15 -79.43 50.92
C PHE A 549 60.32 -80.39 50.67
N MET A 550 61.57 -79.93 50.55
CA MET A 550 62.76 -80.79 50.58
C MET A 550 62.96 -81.49 51.93
N LEU A 551 62.61 -80.83 53.04
CA LEU A 551 62.59 -81.44 54.37
C LEU A 551 61.47 -82.47 54.53
N ARG A 552 60.33 -82.30 53.84
CA ARG A 552 59.16 -83.19 53.96
C ARG A 552 59.12 -84.33 52.94
N MET A 553 59.77 -84.18 51.79
CA MET A 553 59.94 -85.21 50.76
C MET A 553 61.23 -86.03 50.92
N GLY A 554 61.93 -85.91 52.05
CA GLY A 554 62.96 -86.85 52.49
C GLY A 554 62.42 -88.05 53.30
N SER A 555 61.10 -88.14 53.56
CA SER A 555 60.59 -89.01 54.63
C SER A 555 59.49 -90.03 54.33
N VAL A 556 58.96 -90.19 53.11
CA VAL A 556 57.96 -91.27 52.88
C VAL A 556 58.02 -91.86 51.47
N ALA A 557 58.45 -93.13 51.41
CA ALA A 557 58.30 -94.04 50.29
C ALA A 557 57.01 -94.88 50.43
N GLY A 558 56.27 -95.05 49.33
CA GLY A 558 55.40 -96.22 49.11
C GLY A 558 53.89 -95.97 48.86
N GLY A 559 53.44 -96.27 47.63
CA GLY A 559 52.24 -97.11 47.41
C GLY A 559 50.87 -96.48 47.06
N ARG A 560 50.51 -96.53 45.75
CA ARG A 560 49.21 -96.84 45.06
C ARG A 560 47.89 -96.55 45.82
N LYS A 561 46.81 -95.93 45.29
CA LYS A 561 46.09 -96.02 43.98
C LYS A 561 45.00 -94.88 43.98
N PRO A 562 44.47 -94.39 42.83
CA PRO A 562 43.66 -93.16 42.77
C PRO A 562 42.15 -93.41 42.88
N ILE A 563 41.35 -92.40 43.29
CA ILE A 563 39.95 -92.12 42.88
C ILE A 563 39.52 -90.72 43.37
N ASP A 564 38.83 -90.06 42.44
CA ASP A 564 37.93 -88.88 42.45
C ASP A 564 37.66 -88.08 43.72
N ILE A 565 37.75 -86.75 43.56
CA ILE A 565 37.08 -85.77 44.39
C ILE A 565 36.19 -84.93 43.46
N ALA A 566 34.88 -85.05 43.66
CA ALA A 566 33.86 -84.15 43.11
C ALA A 566 34.07 -82.73 43.68
N PRO A 567 33.79 -81.66 42.91
CA PRO A 567 33.95 -80.30 43.42
C PRO A 567 32.76 -79.99 44.32
N ASP A 568 33.02 -79.81 45.61
CA ASP A 568 32.05 -79.18 46.51
C ASP A 568 32.69 -77.95 47.16
N GLU A 569 32.02 -76.83 46.90
CA GLU A 569 31.80 -75.71 47.80
C GLU A 569 32.96 -75.24 48.69
N VAL A 570 33.55 -74.11 48.30
CA VAL A 570 34.08 -73.13 49.24
C VAL A 570 33.47 -71.77 48.87
N PRO A 571 32.98 -71.01 49.87
CA PRO A 571 31.80 -70.15 49.74
C PRO A 571 32.10 -68.79 49.12
N ASP A 572 31.19 -68.33 48.29
CA ASP A 572 31.14 -66.97 47.73
C ASP A 572 30.76 -65.95 48.81
N PRO A 573 31.67 -65.03 49.22
CA PRO A 573 31.40 -64.02 50.22
C PRO A 573 30.88 -62.73 49.56
N LEU A 574 29.76 -62.79 48.84
CA LEU A 574 29.09 -61.58 48.32
C LEU A 574 27.57 -61.64 48.51
N ASN A 575 27.17 -61.84 49.76
CA ASN A 575 25.86 -61.40 50.23
C ASN A 575 25.90 -59.89 50.51
N VAL A 576 25.95 -59.07 49.46
CA VAL A 576 25.49 -57.66 49.49
C VAL A 576 24.49 -57.49 48.37
N ARG A 577 23.25 -57.81 48.71
CA ARG A 577 22.06 -57.79 47.86
C ARG A 577 21.71 -56.34 47.48
N ARG A 578 22.25 -55.83 46.35
CA ARG A 578 21.59 -54.79 45.56
C ARG A 578 20.67 -55.46 44.56
N ARG A 579 19.37 -55.30 44.78
CA ARG A 579 18.28 -55.82 43.94
C ARG A 579 17.91 -54.72 42.94
N SER A 580 18.08 -54.96 41.64
CA SER A 580 17.41 -54.20 40.58
C SER A 580 17.24 -55.08 39.34
N SER A 581 16.03 -55.58 39.14
CA SER A 581 15.46 -55.87 37.83
C SER A 581 13.97 -55.51 37.88
N ARG A 582 13.58 -54.65 36.95
CA ARG A 582 12.19 -54.41 36.50
C ARG A 582 11.77 -55.60 35.59
N PRO A 583 10.49 -55.84 35.26
CA PRO A 583 9.54 -54.84 34.74
C PRO A 583 8.10 -54.85 35.35
N SER A 584 7.40 -53.74 35.05
CA SER A 584 6.02 -53.27 35.31
C SER A 584 4.84 -54.27 35.18
N PRO A 585 3.54 -53.89 35.45
CA PRO A 585 2.98 -52.59 35.89
C PRO A 585 1.86 -52.61 36.97
N ALA A 586 1.62 -51.45 37.62
CA ALA A 586 0.43 -50.97 38.37
C ALA A 586 -0.03 -51.79 39.62
N PRO A 587 -0.89 -51.28 40.55
CA PRO A 587 -1.60 -49.97 40.63
C PRO A 587 -1.51 -49.26 42.02
N ALA A 588 -2.19 -48.10 42.10
CA ALA A 588 -2.81 -47.48 43.28
C ALA A 588 -1.91 -46.89 44.39
N GLU A 589 -1.90 -45.56 44.46
CA GLU A 589 -1.61 -44.80 45.68
C GLU A 589 -2.93 -44.24 46.23
N ASP A 590 -3.19 -44.56 47.50
CA ASP A 590 -4.08 -43.81 48.38
C ASP A 590 -3.24 -42.68 49.01
N GLU A 591 -3.71 -41.43 48.94
CA GLU A 591 -3.39 -40.43 49.95
C GLU A 591 -4.65 -39.60 50.30
N VAL A 592 -5.18 -39.94 51.48
CA VAL A 592 -5.68 -39.03 52.54
C VAL A 592 -6.40 -37.73 52.13
N GLN A 593 -7.73 -37.83 52.09
CA GLN A 593 -8.69 -37.15 52.99
C GLN A 593 -8.67 -35.60 53.09
N LEU A 594 -9.77 -34.99 52.63
CA LEU A 594 -10.52 -33.95 53.36
C LEU A 594 -11.91 -33.76 52.71
N GLU A 595 -12.95 -33.97 53.52
CA GLU A 595 -14.37 -33.77 53.17
C GLU A 595 -14.74 -32.28 53.10
N ALA A 596 -15.60 -31.89 52.14
CA ALA A 596 -16.92 -31.33 52.42
C ALA A 596 -17.65 -30.86 51.14
N ARG A 597 -18.96 -31.19 51.12
CA ARG A 597 -20.12 -30.72 50.30
C ARG A 597 -20.04 -29.24 49.88
N ASP A 598 -20.63 -28.77 48.76
CA ASP A 598 -22.05 -28.86 48.37
C ASP A 598 -22.25 -28.24 46.94
N ARG A 599 -23.09 -28.90 46.11
CA ARG A 599 -24.07 -28.38 45.12
C ARG A 599 -23.73 -27.48 43.89
N VAL A 600 -24.56 -27.75 42.85
CA VAL A 600 -25.10 -26.92 41.72
C VAL A 600 -24.40 -27.15 40.35
N ILE A 601 -24.90 -28.08 39.51
CA ILE A 601 -25.93 -28.03 38.42
C ILE A 601 -25.34 -27.72 37.03
N ASP A 602 -25.53 -28.72 36.13
CA ASP A 602 -25.81 -28.77 34.69
C ASP A 602 -25.12 -27.80 33.71
N ASP A 603 -24.91 -28.11 32.44
CA ASP A 603 -24.89 -29.30 31.57
C ASP A 603 -24.47 -28.73 30.21
N ALA A 604 -23.59 -29.40 29.47
CA ALA A 604 -23.50 -29.22 28.02
C ALA A 604 -22.73 -30.39 27.40
N ASP A 605 -23.50 -31.42 27.03
CA ASP A 605 -23.07 -32.52 26.18
C ASP A 605 -22.82 -32.06 24.74
N GLU A 606 -21.71 -32.53 24.20
CA GLU A 606 -21.54 -32.83 22.78
C GLU A 606 -22.44 -34.03 22.42
N ASP A 607 -23.14 -33.98 21.28
CA ASP A 607 -22.79 -34.88 20.18
C ASP A 607 -23.61 -34.62 18.91
N GLY A 608 -22.96 -34.85 17.76
CA GLY A 608 -23.58 -34.78 16.44
C GLY A 608 -24.39 -36.03 16.09
N THR A 609 -25.20 -35.95 15.03
CA THR A 609 -25.15 -36.88 13.87
C THR A 609 -26.29 -36.63 12.86
N SER A 610 -25.88 -36.47 11.59
CA SER A 610 -26.41 -37.12 10.38
C SER A 610 -27.90 -37.01 9.97
N ARG A 611 -28.19 -36.36 8.82
CA ARG A 611 -28.76 -37.01 7.60
C ARG A 611 -29.06 -36.04 6.43
N GLU A 612 -28.93 -36.59 5.22
CA GLU A 612 -29.17 -35.99 3.90
C GLU A 612 -30.65 -35.95 3.46
N ARG A 613 -31.03 -34.83 2.79
CA ARG A 613 -31.96 -34.62 1.64
C ARG A 613 -33.48 -34.97 1.77
N PRO A 614 -34.39 -34.44 0.91
CA PRO A 614 -34.32 -33.31 -0.04
C PRO A 614 -35.45 -32.25 0.17
N ARG A 615 -35.37 -31.16 -0.61
CA ARG A 615 -36.40 -30.12 -0.78
C ARG A 615 -37.70 -30.70 -1.33
N ASP A 616 -38.82 -30.20 -0.82
CA ASP A 616 -40.03 -30.02 -1.60
C ASP A 616 -40.80 -28.75 -1.19
N GLU A 617 -41.55 -28.30 -2.18
CA GLU A 617 -42.08 -26.98 -2.43
C GLU A 617 -43.52 -26.83 -1.87
N ARG A 618 -43.89 -25.62 -1.38
CA ARG A 618 -45.19 -24.90 -1.57
C ARG A 618 -45.87 -24.32 -0.31
N LEU A 619 -46.43 -23.12 -0.56
CA LEU A 619 -47.46 -22.34 0.16
C LEU A 619 -46.95 -21.48 1.34
N ALA A 620 -46.63 -20.21 1.13
CA ALA A 620 -47.54 -19.05 1.02
C ALA A 620 -48.22 -18.65 2.34
N THR A 621 -47.82 -17.49 2.89
CA THR A 621 -48.64 -16.30 3.22
C THR A 621 -48.15 -15.61 4.51
N GLN A 622 -47.99 -14.27 4.45
CA GLN A 622 -47.71 -13.30 5.55
C GLN A 622 -46.30 -13.34 6.17
N ALA A 623 -45.57 -12.25 6.41
CA ALA A 623 -45.84 -10.82 6.37
C ALA A 623 -44.52 -10.03 6.11
N ARG A 624 -44.62 -8.89 5.42
CA ARG A 624 -43.61 -7.79 5.43
C ARG A 624 -43.85 -6.94 6.70
N PRO A 625 -42.81 -6.31 7.28
CA PRO A 625 -42.27 -5.01 6.81
C PRO A 625 -40.73 -5.07 6.71
N GLU A 626 -39.97 -4.26 5.97
CA GLU A 626 -39.84 -2.80 5.82
C GLU A 626 -39.20 -2.56 4.42
N GLY A 627 -39.52 -1.53 3.63
CA GLY A 627 -39.33 -0.11 3.94
C GLY A 627 -38.07 0.46 3.26
N GLY A 628 -37.85 0.16 1.96
CA GLY A 628 -36.76 0.75 1.17
C GLY A 628 -37.31 1.34 -0.12
N TRP A 629 -37.50 2.66 -0.16
CA TRP A 629 -37.91 3.37 -1.37
C TRP A 629 -36.77 3.31 -2.40
N ARG A 630 -37.04 2.72 -3.56
CA ARG A 630 -36.11 2.71 -4.69
C ARG A 630 -36.40 3.93 -5.57
N TRP A 631 -35.34 4.65 -5.91
CA TRP A 631 -35.35 5.79 -6.86
C TRP A 631 -36.02 5.49 -8.20
N LYS A 632 -36.14 4.22 -8.58
CA LYS A 632 -36.80 3.78 -9.80
C LYS A 632 -38.33 3.99 -9.78
N ASP A 633 -38.94 4.00 -8.60
CA ASP A 633 -40.39 4.31 -8.45
C ASP A 633 -40.66 5.82 -8.42
N LEU A 634 -39.65 6.65 -8.11
CA LEU A 634 -39.73 8.12 -8.20
C LEU A 634 -39.65 8.61 -9.66
N LEU A 635 -38.95 7.88 -10.53
CA LEU A 635 -38.88 8.19 -11.96
C LEU A 635 -40.08 7.64 -12.75
N ALA A 636 -40.75 6.61 -12.25
CA ALA A 636 -41.98 6.09 -12.84
C ALA A 636 -43.23 6.93 -12.51
N ASN A 637 -43.11 7.90 -11.57
CA ASN A 637 -44.19 8.81 -11.18
C ASN A 637 -43.97 10.26 -11.67
N MET A 638 -43.04 10.46 -12.61
CA MET A 638 -42.94 11.67 -13.43
C MET A 638 -43.12 11.26 -14.89
N ASP A 639 -44.36 10.93 -15.27
CA ASP A 639 -44.80 11.14 -16.65
C ASP A 639 -45.41 12.56 -16.71
N PRO A 640 -45.29 13.27 -17.84
CA PRO A 640 -45.77 14.65 -17.97
C PRO A 640 -47.30 14.67 -18.05
N ASP A 641 -47.92 15.60 -17.32
CA ASP A 641 -49.33 15.94 -17.49
C ASP A 641 -49.58 16.41 -18.94
N GLU A 642 -50.20 15.55 -19.75
CA GLU A 642 -50.98 15.94 -20.92
C GLU A 642 -52.41 16.20 -20.43
N ASP A 643 -52.85 17.47 -20.45
CA ASP A 643 -54.26 17.85 -20.35
C ASP A 643 -54.73 18.50 -21.66
N ASP A 644 -56.01 18.22 -21.96
CA ASP A 644 -56.95 18.88 -22.89
C ASP A 644 -56.98 18.48 -24.38
N GLU A 645 -57.71 17.39 -24.66
CA GLU A 645 -58.40 17.18 -25.94
C GLU A 645 -59.94 17.32 -25.76
N PRO A 646 -60.64 18.15 -26.55
CA PRO A 646 -62.09 18.40 -26.41
C PRO A 646 -62.95 17.26 -27.03
N PRO A 647 -64.24 17.12 -26.65
CA PRO A 647 -65.04 15.96 -27.02
C PRO A 647 -65.36 15.92 -28.52
N ALA A 648 -64.95 14.82 -29.16
CA ALA A 648 -65.24 14.52 -30.57
C ALA A 648 -66.74 14.23 -30.79
N GLY A 649 -67.42 15.19 -31.43
CA GLY A 649 -68.70 14.95 -32.10
C GLY A 649 -68.52 14.09 -33.35
N SER A 650 -69.34 13.04 -33.48
CA SER A 650 -69.38 12.18 -34.66
C SER A 650 -69.77 12.94 -35.94
N PRO A 651 -69.11 12.69 -37.10
CA PRO A 651 -69.72 13.00 -38.39
C PRO A 651 -70.23 11.73 -39.06
N ALA A 652 -71.53 11.74 -39.33
CA ALA A 652 -72.21 10.76 -40.16
C ALA A 652 -71.70 10.82 -41.62
N LYS A 653 -71.57 9.64 -42.22
CA LYS A 653 -71.40 9.43 -43.66
C LYS A 653 -72.55 10.08 -44.46
N ARG A 654 -72.21 10.98 -45.38
CA ARG A 654 -72.95 11.33 -46.61
C ARG A 654 -71.94 12.06 -47.50
N GLY A 655 -71.67 11.71 -48.74
CA GLY A 655 -72.56 11.22 -49.79
C GLY A 655 -72.23 12.08 -51.02
N LYS A 656 -71.36 11.57 -51.87
CA LYS A 656 -70.89 12.16 -53.14
C LYS A 656 -72.07 12.33 -54.11
N ARG A 657 -72.32 13.54 -54.63
CA ARG A 657 -73.03 13.90 -55.89
C ARG A 657 -72.73 15.38 -56.19
N ARG A 658 -72.16 15.72 -57.35
CA ARG A 658 -72.84 16.32 -58.54
C ARG A 658 -73.64 17.58 -58.11
N ASP A 659 -73.34 18.79 -58.58
CA ASP A 659 -73.00 19.23 -59.94
C ASP A 659 -71.88 20.28 -60.01
#